data_AF-A0A7X7SF39-F1
#
_entry.id   AF-A0A7X7SF39-F1
#
_cell.length_a   1.000
_cell.length_b   1.000
_cell.length_c   1.000
_cell.angle_alpha   90.00
_cell.angle_beta   90.00
_cell.angle_gamma   90.00
#
_symmetry.space_group_name_H-M   'P 1'
#
loop_
_entity.id
_entity.type
_entity.pdbx_description
1 polymer ?
#
loop_
_entity_poly.entity_id
_entity_poly.type
_entity_poly.pdbx_seq_one_letter_code
_entity_poly.pdbx_strand_id
1 'polypeptide(L)'
;MMRHSLAAVLCGVLGLWLSGHSVDAASIPNAEFDAGDQSPAGWTLVEGNGRWVDRQMLEVGGDGKDSARWQSEAVALTPGTLYRFEVRARRISGNGVVTAGPEFANHDYSGLGEDWQWLGHVFRVPDGVESARLRVGQWHLDGVAQFDAVRLTPVMPVHLRIDGFTLGEREGVVDGCYRFEWKLTGPGGNYHRAVADATAGFNTSHWCFTSGSYVTYRFGLPGHSLLSGDVAFRINHHMSGKCALDVSRDQRQWHPLTTADETGETEARLPAEVLPANVLFVRLRADGEQPNFQIGQLRLSAKMSGPAPGDMAGGTCFADVEDAGRRLLVEDIAVEPKPGAGGGTILLTVKNPGSQAATATLEPSGAGASAEPTTAHMASGASQVFRVDLPGAKVGENDIRLKLVLDGQPTVALRVPFHVPEYYRTDYGERIESVEGDVPVWWCPATWKVAPRRVLPDAAAPAAVFAAARHDYQAVQVVVRPNRPLAGLTAKASTLRGPGGATIDAEHIKILRVYYHPVRLLTDETSVRDRWPDALPPLDEPIDVAAGENQPLWVLVYVPKDAVPGDYTGEVSLAAEGFRASVPLKLRVWDFTLPERNHLATAYGFRPDLAFEYHQVRTEADRRRVLDMYFQNFAEHRISPYDPVPLDDIRVEFLPEADPPQAKLDFTAFDAAMQRAVETHHFTTYRLPVNGMGGGTYHSRRDPNI
;
A
#
# COMPACT_ATOMS: atom_id res chain seq x y z
N MET A 1 -43.42 -13.03 25.89
CA MET A 1 -43.09 -12.47 27.21
C MET A 1 -41.76 -13.08 27.67
N MET A 2 -40.64 -12.61 27.13
CA MET A 2 -39.27 -12.99 27.54
C MET A 2 -38.36 -11.82 27.17
N ARG A 3 -38.02 -11.02 28.19
CA ARG A 3 -37.17 -9.84 28.08
C ARG A 3 -35.73 -10.29 27.80
N HIS A 4 -35.19 -9.87 26.66
CA HIS A 4 -33.75 -9.93 26.40
C HIS A 4 -33.13 -8.67 27.02
N SER A 5 -32.44 -8.84 28.15
CA SER A 5 -31.69 -7.79 28.81
C SER A 5 -30.39 -7.55 28.03
N LEU A 6 -30.27 -6.39 27.37
CA LEU A 6 -28.98 -5.86 26.93
C LEU A 6 -28.15 -5.55 28.19
N ALA A 7 -27.22 -6.44 28.53
CA ALA A 7 -26.15 -6.11 29.46
C ALA A 7 -25.06 -5.36 28.68
N ALA A 8 -25.05 -4.03 28.83
CA ALA A 8 -23.93 -3.20 28.42
C ALA A 8 -22.69 -3.62 29.22
N VAL A 9 -21.78 -4.38 28.60
CA VAL A 9 -20.46 -4.65 29.15
C VAL A 9 -19.66 -3.35 29.01
N LEU A 10 -19.58 -2.61 30.11
CA LEU A 10 -18.65 -1.50 30.31
C LEU A 10 -17.22 -2.09 30.30
N CYS A 11 -16.65 -2.28 29.12
CA CYS A 11 -15.21 -2.41 29.00
C CYS A 11 -14.63 -1.03 29.28
N GLY A 12 -14.05 -0.86 30.47
CA GLY A 12 -13.23 0.29 30.82
C GLY A 12 -12.02 0.37 29.89
N VAL A 13 -12.22 0.97 28.72
CA VAL A 13 -11.17 1.58 27.93
C VAL A 13 -10.69 2.75 28.77
N LEU A 14 -9.68 2.51 29.60
CA LEU A 14 -8.70 3.55 29.90
C LEU A 14 -8.08 3.88 28.55
N GLY A 15 -8.77 4.75 27.81
CA GLY A 15 -8.18 5.48 26.72
C GLY A 15 -6.91 6.09 27.29
N LEU A 16 -5.83 6.02 26.52
CA LEU A 16 -4.79 7.02 26.68
C LEU A 16 -5.54 8.34 26.78
N TRP A 17 -5.47 8.97 27.94
CA TRP A 17 -5.92 10.33 28.09
C TRP A 17 -5.03 11.10 27.14
N LEU A 18 -5.50 11.31 25.91
CA LEU A 18 -5.34 12.60 25.26
C LEU A 18 -6.04 13.55 26.22
N SER A 19 -5.32 13.94 27.26
CA SER A 19 -5.62 15.13 28.04
C SER A 19 -5.99 16.18 27.02
N GLY A 20 -7.27 16.57 27.01
CA GLY A 20 -7.82 17.54 26.09
C GLY A 20 -7.12 18.87 26.30
N HIS A 21 -5.95 19.01 25.70
CA HIS A 21 -5.25 20.26 25.57
C HIS A 21 -5.76 20.87 24.29
N SER A 22 -6.32 22.07 24.39
CA SER A 22 -6.41 22.97 23.26
C SER A 22 -5.01 23.07 22.66
N VAL A 23 -4.81 22.52 21.46
CA VAL A 23 -3.55 22.73 20.75
C VAL A 23 -3.61 24.16 20.22
N ASP A 24 -3.05 25.11 20.98
CA ASP A 24 -2.83 26.45 20.45
C ASP A 24 -1.91 26.32 19.22
N ALA A 25 -2.25 27.01 18.13
CA ALA A 25 -1.44 26.98 16.91
C ALA A 25 -0.02 27.46 17.24
N ALA A 26 0.97 26.60 16.99
CA ALA A 26 2.37 26.94 17.24
C ALA A 26 2.80 28.05 16.27
N SER A 27 3.10 29.24 16.81
CA SER A 27 3.53 30.38 16.00
C SER A 27 5.01 30.23 15.65
N ILE A 28 5.30 30.03 14.37
CA ILE A 28 6.68 30.03 13.87
C ILE A 28 7.13 31.48 13.67
N PRO A 29 8.30 31.91 14.20
CA PRO A 29 8.84 33.22 13.91
C PRO A 29 9.17 33.34 12.42
N ASN A 30 8.67 34.40 11.76
CA ASN A 30 8.99 34.74 10.37
C ASN A 30 8.91 33.53 9.41
N ALA A 31 7.74 32.88 9.39
CA ALA A 31 7.52 31.61 8.68
C ALA A 31 7.71 31.70 7.15
N GLU A 32 7.59 32.91 6.57
CA GLU A 32 7.78 33.22 5.15
C GLU A 32 9.16 33.83 4.86
N PHE A 33 10.03 33.92 5.88
CA PHE A 33 11.39 34.47 5.78
C PHE A 33 11.48 35.88 5.18
N ASP A 34 10.42 36.68 5.25
CA ASP A 34 10.30 37.97 4.58
C ASP A 34 10.50 39.19 5.52
N ALA A 35 10.57 38.94 6.83
CA ALA A 35 10.82 39.95 7.85
C ALA A 35 12.28 39.94 8.35
N GLY A 36 12.79 41.10 8.75
CA GLY A 36 14.15 41.28 9.27
C GLY A 36 14.89 42.42 8.56
N ASP A 37 16.03 42.86 9.09
CA ASP A 37 16.82 43.96 8.50
C ASP A 37 18.04 43.43 7.74
N GLN A 38 19.11 43.09 8.47
CA GLN A 38 20.33 42.49 7.91
C GLN A 38 20.30 40.96 7.85
N SER A 39 19.41 40.34 8.63
CA SER A 39 19.20 38.90 8.70
C SER A 39 17.70 38.61 8.89
N PRO A 40 17.22 37.41 8.51
CA PRO A 40 15.83 37.04 8.71
C PRO A 40 15.50 37.04 10.20
N ALA A 41 14.44 37.74 10.59
CA ALA A 41 14.03 37.84 11.99
C ALA A 41 13.73 36.45 12.55
N GLY A 42 14.26 36.12 13.73
CA GLY A 42 14.01 34.84 14.40
C GLY A 42 14.67 33.61 13.75
N TRP A 43 15.56 33.79 12.77
CA TRP A 43 16.32 32.70 12.12
C TRP A 43 17.81 33.02 12.10
N THR A 44 18.64 32.02 12.40
CA THR A 44 20.10 32.14 12.43
C THR A 44 20.74 30.99 11.66
N LEU A 45 21.73 31.30 10.83
CA LEU A 45 22.60 30.29 10.22
C LEU A 45 23.57 29.79 11.29
N VAL A 46 23.43 28.52 11.70
CA VAL A 46 24.18 27.94 12.83
C VAL A 46 25.31 27.02 12.38
N GLU A 47 25.33 26.62 11.11
CA GLU A 47 26.29 25.69 10.55
C GLU A 47 26.45 25.94 9.05
N GLY A 48 27.68 25.79 8.55
CA GLY A 48 28.00 25.81 7.12
C GLY A 48 27.77 27.16 6.43
N ASN A 49 27.60 27.10 5.11
CA ASN A 49 27.44 28.27 4.25
C ASN A 49 25.97 28.50 3.89
N GLY A 50 25.53 29.76 3.95
CA GLY A 50 24.18 30.14 3.58
C GLY A 50 24.01 31.65 3.48
N ARG A 51 22.90 32.08 2.88
CA ARG A 51 22.56 33.50 2.74
C ARG A 51 21.04 33.71 2.79
N TRP A 52 20.63 34.91 3.15
CA TRP A 52 19.24 35.36 3.02
C TRP A 52 19.10 36.09 1.69
N VAL A 53 18.41 35.46 0.74
CA VAL A 53 18.30 35.92 -0.65
C VAL A 53 17.02 36.72 -0.82
N ASP A 54 17.14 37.88 -1.48
CA ASP A 54 16.04 38.80 -1.82
C ASP A 54 15.14 39.22 -0.64
N ARG A 55 15.63 39.03 0.59
CA ARG A 55 14.86 39.17 1.84
C ARG A 55 13.57 38.33 1.84
N GLN A 56 13.62 37.14 1.23
CA GLN A 56 12.47 36.24 1.12
C GLN A 56 12.84 34.77 1.25
N MET A 57 14.10 34.40 0.99
CA MET A 57 14.48 32.99 0.91
C MET A 57 15.72 32.70 1.76
N LEU A 58 15.70 31.58 2.47
CA LEU A 58 16.89 31.03 3.09
C LEU A 58 17.60 30.14 2.08
N GLU A 59 18.90 30.35 1.90
CA GLU A 59 19.73 29.52 1.04
C GLU A 59 20.81 28.83 1.86
N VAL A 60 21.11 27.59 1.49
CA VAL A 60 22.25 26.80 1.98
C VAL A 60 23.05 26.24 0.81
N GLY A 61 24.36 26.21 0.96
CA GLY A 61 25.28 25.61 0.01
C GLY A 61 26.08 24.46 0.63
N GLY A 62 26.60 23.58 -0.21
CA GLY A 62 27.51 22.52 0.21
C GLY A 62 28.44 22.03 -0.90
N ASP A 63 29.44 21.24 -0.51
CA ASP A 63 30.49 20.67 -1.38
C ASP A 63 30.40 19.14 -1.53
N GLY A 64 29.28 18.55 -1.07
CA GLY A 64 29.05 17.11 -1.06
C GLY A 64 29.64 16.36 0.14
N LYS A 65 30.32 17.05 1.07
CA LYS A 65 30.94 16.43 2.26
C LYS A 65 30.62 17.19 3.55
N ASP A 66 29.92 18.30 3.45
CA ASP A 66 29.62 19.20 4.55
C ASP A 66 28.12 19.26 4.89
N SER A 67 27.76 20.17 5.79
CA SER A 67 26.38 20.43 6.17
C SER A 67 26.20 21.91 6.42
N ALA A 68 25.03 22.42 6.12
CA ALA A 68 24.67 23.81 6.38
C ALA A 68 23.20 23.90 6.78
N ARG A 69 22.88 24.70 7.80
CA ARG A 69 21.50 24.83 8.26
C ARG A 69 21.19 26.15 8.93
N TRP A 70 19.98 26.64 8.63
CA TRP A 70 19.31 27.69 9.37
C TRP A 70 18.49 27.07 10.51
N GLN A 71 18.40 27.80 11.61
CA GLN A 71 17.67 27.40 12.80
C GLN A 71 16.81 28.55 13.32
N SER A 72 15.56 28.25 13.67
CA SER A 72 14.63 29.22 14.24
C SER A 72 14.93 29.50 15.71
N GLU A 73 14.35 30.57 16.25
CA GLU A 73 14.08 30.68 17.68
C GLU A 73 13.16 29.54 18.15
N ALA A 74 13.11 29.31 19.47
CA ALA A 74 12.32 28.22 20.03
C ALA A 74 10.82 28.44 19.78
N VAL A 75 10.17 27.43 19.21
CA VAL A 75 8.73 27.36 18.98
C VAL A 75 8.11 26.54 20.11
N ALA A 76 7.05 27.05 20.72
CA ALA A 76 6.30 26.34 21.75
C ALA A 76 5.60 25.10 21.15
N LEU A 77 5.71 23.97 21.83
CA LEU A 77 5.15 22.68 21.43
C LEU A 77 4.49 22.02 22.63
N THR A 78 3.49 21.18 22.38
CA THR A 78 2.86 20.40 23.45
C THR A 78 3.47 18.99 23.49
N PRO A 79 4.03 18.53 24.63
CA PRO A 79 4.57 17.18 24.77
C PRO A 79 3.58 16.11 24.32
N GLY A 80 4.06 15.09 23.61
CA GLY A 80 3.26 13.97 23.11
C GLY A 80 2.24 14.28 22.00
N THR A 81 2.08 15.56 21.63
CA THR A 81 1.17 15.99 20.55
C THR A 81 1.79 15.75 19.18
N LEU A 82 0.94 15.52 18.17
CA LEU A 82 1.37 15.36 16.78
C LEU A 82 1.28 16.66 16.02
N TYR A 83 2.31 16.96 15.24
CA TYR A 83 2.34 18.07 14.30
C TYR A 83 2.85 17.60 12.95
N ARG A 84 2.37 18.23 11.89
CA ARG A 84 2.96 18.20 10.57
C ARG A 84 3.88 19.40 10.42
N PHE A 85 5.16 19.14 10.17
CA PHE A 85 6.08 20.16 9.69
C PHE A 85 6.13 20.11 8.17
N GLU A 86 5.97 21.26 7.53
CA GLU A 86 6.15 21.40 6.09
C GLU A 86 7.16 22.51 5.79
N VAL A 87 7.91 22.34 4.71
CA VAL A 87 8.84 23.33 4.18
C VAL A 87 8.66 23.44 2.68
N ARG A 88 8.62 24.67 2.17
CA ARG A 88 8.65 24.94 0.74
C ARG A 88 10.09 25.08 0.30
N ALA A 89 10.58 24.12 -0.48
CA ALA A 89 11.97 24.01 -0.86
C ALA A 89 12.14 23.79 -2.37
N ARG A 90 13.32 24.14 -2.90
CA ARG A 90 13.79 23.76 -4.23
C ARG A 90 15.31 23.58 -4.23
N ARG A 91 15.82 22.83 -5.20
CA ARG A 91 17.25 22.66 -5.44
C ARG A 91 17.67 23.47 -6.65
N ILE A 92 18.62 24.38 -6.46
CA ILE A 92 19.12 25.24 -7.55
C ILE A 92 20.17 24.51 -8.39
N SER A 93 21.02 23.73 -7.73
CA SER A 93 22.09 22.98 -8.38
C SER A 93 22.52 21.79 -7.51
N GLY A 94 23.24 20.87 -8.13
CA GLY A 94 23.86 19.76 -7.42
C GLY A 94 22.96 18.56 -7.17
N ASN A 95 23.49 17.61 -6.40
CA ASN A 95 22.76 16.45 -5.89
C ASN A 95 23.08 16.25 -4.41
N GLY A 96 22.11 15.75 -3.65
CA GLY A 96 22.26 15.48 -2.22
C GLY A 96 20.93 15.58 -1.49
N VAL A 97 21.02 15.79 -0.18
CA VAL A 97 19.89 15.72 0.75
C VAL A 97 19.58 17.09 1.33
N VAL A 98 18.31 17.48 1.28
CA VAL A 98 17.79 18.59 2.07
C VAL A 98 17.29 18.06 3.39
N THR A 99 17.66 18.71 4.49
CA THR A 99 17.24 18.33 5.84
C THR A 99 16.28 19.37 6.38
N ALA A 100 15.16 18.92 6.97
CA ALA A 100 14.24 19.83 7.62
C ALA A 100 13.39 19.16 8.71
N GLY A 101 13.01 19.95 9.72
CA GLY A 101 12.18 19.51 10.84
C GLY A 101 12.61 20.12 12.17
N PRO A 102 11.91 19.81 13.27
CA PRO A 102 12.39 20.16 14.60
C PRO A 102 13.68 19.39 14.94
N GLU A 103 14.51 19.95 15.81
CA GLU A 103 15.81 19.39 16.13
C GLU A 103 15.82 17.95 16.70
N PHE A 104 14.70 17.52 17.29
CA PHE A 104 14.52 16.17 17.80
C PHE A 104 13.88 15.21 16.79
N ALA A 105 13.32 15.69 15.68
CA ALA A 105 12.66 14.88 14.65
C ALA A 105 13.01 15.43 13.27
N ASN A 106 14.29 15.33 12.89
CA ASN A 106 14.77 15.77 11.58
C ASN A 106 14.32 14.78 10.48
N HIS A 107 14.14 15.30 9.26
CA HIS A 107 13.85 14.48 8.09
C HIS A 107 14.75 14.82 6.92
N ASP A 108 15.21 13.77 6.24
CA ASP A 108 16.10 13.83 5.09
C ASP A 108 15.29 13.64 3.79
N TYR A 109 15.20 14.69 2.99
CA TYR A 109 14.51 14.69 1.70
C TYR A 109 15.52 14.56 0.57
N SER A 110 15.44 13.43 -0.14
CA SER A 110 16.19 13.17 -1.36
C SER A 110 15.31 13.41 -2.60
N GLY A 111 15.94 13.68 -3.75
CA GLY A 111 15.21 13.84 -5.02
C GLY A 111 14.51 15.19 -5.23
N LEU A 112 14.84 16.21 -4.44
CA LEU A 112 14.31 17.58 -4.62
C LEU A 112 14.66 18.13 -6.02
N GLY A 113 13.64 18.59 -6.74
CA GLY A 113 13.78 19.19 -8.07
C GLY A 113 14.05 20.70 -8.05
N GLU A 114 14.13 21.30 -9.24
CA GLU A 114 14.35 22.75 -9.42
C GLU A 114 13.10 23.59 -9.14
N ASP A 115 11.92 22.98 -9.26
CA ASP A 115 10.65 23.63 -8.96
C ASP A 115 10.38 23.68 -7.45
N TRP A 116 9.74 24.77 -7.02
CA TRP A 116 9.26 24.92 -5.65
C TRP A 116 8.22 23.86 -5.32
N GLN A 117 8.46 23.10 -4.26
CA GLN A 117 7.56 22.08 -3.77
C GLN A 117 7.43 22.15 -2.25
N TRP A 118 6.25 21.78 -1.74
CA TRP A 118 6.05 21.56 -0.32
C TRP A 118 6.47 20.14 0.03
N LEU A 119 7.39 20.03 0.97
CA LEU A 119 7.85 18.78 1.56
C LEU A 119 7.39 18.75 3.02
N GLY A 120 7.02 17.59 3.55
CA GLY A 120 6.62 17.50 4.94
C GLY A 120 6.55 16.10 5.50
N HIS A 121 6.51 16.04 6.83
CA HIS A 121 6.33 14.82 7.61
C HIS A 121 5.54 15.13 8.89
N VAL A 122 4.94 14.11 9.47
CA VAL A 122 4.33 14.18 10.80
C VAL A 122 5.34 13.69 11.83
N PHE A 123 5.36 14.36 12.98
CA PHE A 123 6.13 13.93 14.14
C PHE A 123 5.31 14.07 15.42
N ARG A 124 5.60 13.20 16.38
CA ARG A 124 5.22 13.29 17.79
C ARG A 124 6.29 14.06 18.54
N VAL A 125 5.87 15.04 19.34
CA VAL A 125 6.77 15.73 20.27
C VAL A 125 7.19 14.75 21.38
N PRO A 126 8.50 14.57 21.68
CA PRO A 126 8.93 13.75 22.79
C PRO A 126 8.31 14.19 24.12
N ASP A 127 8.04 13.23 24.99
CA ASP A 127 7.48 13.53 26.31
C ASP A 127 8.45 14.39 27.12
N GLY A 128 7.92 15.45 27.75
CA GLY A 128 8.69 16.45 28.49
C GLY A 128 9.29 17.59 27.65
N VAL A 129 9.14 17.59 26.32
CA VAL A 129 9.61 18.68 25.45
C VAL A 129 8.49 19.69 25.21
N GLU A 130 8.63 20.90 25.76
CA GLU A 130 7.64 21.99 25.66
C GLU A 130 7.98 23.04 24.58
N SER A 131 9.18 22.97 24.00
CA SER A 131 9.58 23.80 22.88
C SER A 131 10.72 23.16 22.11
N ALA A 132 10.85 23.51 20.83
CA ALA A 132 12.00 23.12 20.03
C ALA A 132 12.28 24.17 18.97
N ARG A 133 13.52 24.15 18.46
CA ARG A 133 13.90 24.95 17.31
C ARG A 133 13.69 24.15 16.02
N LEU A 134 13.17 24.82 15.00
CA LEU A 134 13.00 24.26 13.65
C LEU A 134 14.28 24.48 12.86
N ARG A 135 14.60 23.55 11.97
CA ARG A 135 15.79 23.58 11.13
C ARG A 135 15.42 23.36 9.67
N VAL A 136 16.10 24.08 8.78
CA VAL A 136 16.10 23.86 7.33
C VAL A 136 17.54 23.93 6.84
N GLY A 137 17.97 22.97 6.04
CA GLY A 137 19.36 22.84 5.68
C GLY A 137 19.67 21.75 4.65
N GLN A 138 20.93 21.39 4.58
CA GLN A 138 21.44 20.35 3.70
C GLN A 138 22.41 19.43 4.45
N TRP A 139 22.47 18.17 4.01
CA TRP A 139 23.50 17.22 4.37
C TRP A 139 24.11 16.62 3.10
N HIS A 140 25.43 16.79 2.93
CA HIS A 140 26.20 16.31 1.79
C HIS A 140 25.61 16.70 0.41
N LEU A 141 24.98 17.87 0.33
CA LEU A 141 24.59 18.48 -0.93
C LEU A 141 25.85 19.04 -1.60
N ASP A 142 26.13 18.61 -2.84
CA ASP A 142 27.17 19.22 -3.69
C ASP A 142 26.53 20.28 -4.59
N GLY A 143 26.08 21.39 -4.00
CA GLY A 143 25.28 22.40 -4.68
C GLY A 143 24.51 23.31 -3.73
N VAL A 144 23.37 23.80 -4.20
CA VAL A 144 22.60 24.86 -3.52
C VAL A 144 21.12 24.49 -3.41
N ALA A 145 20.55 24.70 -2.23
CA ALA A 145 19.12 24.58 -1.96
C ALA A 145 18.56 25.87 -1.36
N GLN A 146 17.30 26.15 -1.67
CA GLN A 146 16.57 27.32 -1.18
C GLN A 146 15.26 26.92 -0.50
N PHE A 147 14.87 27.73 0.49
CA PHE A 147 13.66 27.58 1.28
C PHE A 147 12.89 28.90 1.29
N ASP A 148 11.59 28.83 1.03
CA ASP A 148 10.69 30.00 0.89
C ASP A 148 9.71 30.13 2.05
N ALA A 149 9.27 29.02 2.63
CA ALA A 149 8.37 29.06 3.77
C ALA A 149 8.41 27.77 4.60
N VAL A 150 7.97 27.86 5.85
CA VAL A 150 7.69 26.71 6.72
C VAL A 150 6.29 26.77 7.30
N ARG A 151 5.72 25.60 7.60
CA ARG A 151 4.42 25.46 8.28
C ARG A 151 4.53 24.42 9.38
N LEU A 152 3.74 24.63 10.43
CA LEU A 152 3.62 23.70 11.54
C LEU A 152 2.14 23.60 11.91
N THR A 153 1.53 22.48 11.55
CA THR A 153 0.08 22.28 11.67
C THR A 153 -0.17 21.14 12.67
N PRO A 154 -0.97 21.32 13.72
CA PRO A 154 -1.39 20.21 14.56
C PRO A 154 -2.13 19.16 13.73
N VAL A 155 -1.89 17.88 14.03
CA VAL A 155 -2.58 16.79 13.33
C VAL A 155 -3.17 15.77 14.30
N MET A 156 -4.22 15.08 13.87
CA MET A 156 -4.79 13.94 14.56
C MET A 156 -4.53 12.66 13.78
N PRO A 157 -4.10 11.56 14.44
CA PRO A 157 -3.94 10.29 13.76
C PRO A 157 -5.31 9.69 13.48
N VAL A 158 -5.50 9.18 12.27
CA VAL A 158 -6.72 8.52 11.82
C VAL A 158 -6.39 7.07 11.55
N HIS A 159 -6.94 6.17 12.36
CA HIS A 159 -6.62 4.74 12.29
C HIS A 159 -7.66 3.96 11.50
N LEU A 160 -7.25 2.83 10.91
CA LEU A 160 -8.21 1.89 10.33
C LEU A 160 -8.95 1.14 11.44
N ARG A 161 -10.26 0.97 11.25
CA ARG A 161 -11.12 0.14 12.07
C ARG A 161 -11.68 -1.01 11.24
N ILE A 162 -11.26 -2.24 11.56
CA ILE A 162 -11.58 -3.45 10.79
C ILE A 162 -12.26 -4.43 11.74
N ASP A 163 -13.47 -4.87 11.40
CA ASP A 163 -14.29 -5.78 12.21
C ASP A 163 -14.43 -5.34 13.68
N GLY A 164 -14.52 -4.02 13.90
CA GLY A 164 -14.62 -3.41 15.22
C GLY A 164 -13.29 -3.15 15.93
N PHE A 165 -12.17 -3.63 15.42
CA PHE A 165 -10.83 -3.42 15.98
C PHE A 165 -10.12 -2.23 15.33
N THR A 166 -9.56 -1.34 16.14
CA THR A 166 -8.71 -0.23 15.67
C THR A 166 -7.25 -0.67 15.61
N LEU A 167 -6.66 -0.63 14.41
CA LEU A 167 -5.26 -0.97 14.17
C LEU A 167 -4.57 0.16 13.41
N GLY A 168 -3.40 0.57 13.90
CA GLY A 168 -2.57 1.56 13.23
C GLY A 168 -1.70 0.93 12.14
N GLU A 169 -1.02 1.80 11.40
CA GLU A 169 0.02 1.38 10.45
C GLU A 169 0.97 0.37 11.11
N ARG A 170 1.32 -0.70 10.38
CA ARG A 170 2.23 -1.77 10.79
C ARG A 170 1.70 -2.74 11.86
N GLU A 171 0.52 -2.52 12.41
CA GLU A 171 -0.15 -3.49 13.26
C GLU A 171 -1.06 -4.42 12.43
N GLY A 172 -1.21 -5.67 12.86
CA GLY A 172 -2.08 -6.62 12.16
C GLY A 172 -2.30 -7.91 12.92
N VAL A 173 -3.19 -8.73 12.38
CA VAL A 173 -3.36 -10.13 12.78
C VAL A 173 -3.09 -10.98 11.56
N VAL A 174 -2.25 -11.99 11.70
CA VAL A 174 -1.95 -12.97 10.66
C VAL A 174 -1.82 -14.35 11.30
N ASP A 175 -2.61 -15.31 10.82
CA ASP A 175 -2.62 -16.70 11.32
C ASP A 175 -2.82 -16.80 12.84
N GLY A 176 -3.68 -15.93 13.38
CA GLY A 176 -4.00 -15.85 14.80
C GLY A 176 -2.91 -15.27 15.71
N CYS A 177 -1.87 -14.68 15.12
CA CYS A 177 -0.86 -13.93 15.83
C CYS A 177 -1.08 -12.42 15.64
N TYR A 178 -1.05 -11.68 16.74
CA TYR A 178 -0.84 -10.24 16.70
C TYR A 178 0.57 -9.96 16.18
N ARG A 179 0.69 -9.09 15.20
CA ARG A 179 1.98 -8.68 14.63
C ARG A 179 2.10 -7.17 14.64
N PHE A 180 3.29 -6.71 15.01
CA PHE A 180 3.74 -5.35 14.80
C PHE A 180 5.14 -5.40 14.20
N GLU A 181 5.35 -4.72 13.08
CA GLU A 181 6.68 -4.60 12.48
C GLU A 181 6.88 -3.18 11.94
N TRP A 182 7.67 -2.40 12.67
CA TRP A 182 8.09 -1.10 12.18
C TRP A 182 9.07 -1.26 11.01
N LYS A 183 8.83 -0.54 9.90
CA LYS A 183 9.75 -0.39 8.77
C LYS A 183 9.91 1.08 8.38
N LEU A 184 11.11 1.36 7.85
CA LEU A 184 11.86 2.61 7.80
C LEU A 184 11.26 3.82 7.04
N THR A 185 10.04 3.77 6.52
CA THR A 185 9.45 4.90 5.77
C THR A 185 7.92 4.95 5.91
N GLY A 186 7.41 6.12 6.31
CA GLY A 186 5.98 6.42 6.45
C GLY A 186 5.78 7.86 6.93
N PRO A 187 4.64 8.50 6.61
CA PRO A 187 4.42 9.92 6.93
C PRO A 187 4.39 10.20 8.43
N GLY A 188 4.17 9.19 9.28
CA GLY A 188 4.09 9.32 10.74
C GLY A 188 5.42 9.41 11.47
N GLY A 189 6.56 9.22 10.79
CA GLY A 189 7.90 9.34 11.37
C GLY A 189 8.04 8.53 12.67
N ASN A 190 8.07 9.24 13.79
CA ASN A 190 8.23 8.71 15.15
C ASN A 190 6.91 8.39 15.88
N TYR A 191 5.79 8.34 15.15
CA TYR A 191 4.48 7.96 15.67
C TYR A 191 3.99 6.62 15.11
N HIS A 192 3.56 5.75 16.01
CA HIS A 192 2.68 4.62 15.72
C HIS A 192 1.60 4.57 16.78
N ARG A 193 0.43 3.98 16.47
CA ARG A 193 -0.66 3.80 17.48
C ARG A 193 -0.17 3.06 18.72
N ALA A 194 0.78 2.15 18.55
CA ALA A 194 1.37 1.39 19.64
C ALA A 194 2.34 2.22 20.52
N VAL A 195 2.84 3.38 20.10
CA VAL A 195 3.73 4.19 20.96
C VAL A 195 2.92 4.77 22.12
N ALA A 196 3.30 4.42 23.34
CA ALA A 196 2.67 4.94 24.55
C ALA A 196 3.34 6.26 25.00
N ASP A 197 4.67 6.25 25.04
CA ASP A 197 5.52 7.36 25.51
C ASP A 197 6.93 7.21 24.91
N ALA A 198 7.61 8.33 24.65
CA ALA A 198 8.92 8.38 24.05
C ALA A 198 9.64 9.69 24.38
N THR A 199 10.89 9.59 24.86
CA THR A 199 11.80 10.73 25.06
C THR A 199 12.94 10.77 24.05
N ALA A 200 13.18 9.66 23.34
CA ALA A 200 14.19 9.57 22.31
C ALA A 200 13.89 10.53 21.13
N GLY A 201 14.95 11.07 20.53
CA GLY A 201 14.84 11.78 19.26
C GLY A 201 14.59 10.80 18.11
N PHE A 202 14.31 11.34 16.93
CA PHE A 202 14.08 10.59 15.72
C PHE A 202 14.76 11.29 14.55
N ASN A 203 15.24 10.51 13.58
CA ASN A 203 15.76 11.06 12.34
C ASN A 203 15.32 10.19 11.18
N THR A 204 14.44 10.74 10.34
CA THR A 204 13.90 10.16 9.09
C THR A 204 13.22 8.81 9.23
N SER A 205 13.95 7.81 9.69
CA SER A 205 13.60 6.41 9.72
C SER A 205 14.03 5.70 11.00
N HIS A 206 14.74 6.35 11.93
CA HIS A 206 15.27 5.68 13.12
C HIS A 206 15.14 6.52 14.40
N TRP A 207 15.00 5.84 15.53
CA TRP A 207 15.09 6.44 16.86
C TRP A 207 16.55 6.71 17.23
N CYS A 208 16.84 7.89 17.77
CA CYS A 208 18.15 8.32 18.22
C CYS A 208 18.18 8.31 19.75
N PHE A 209 18.98 7.41 20.33
CA PHE A 209 19.07 7.25 21.77
C PHE A 209 20.28 7.99 22.33
N THR A 210 20.01 8.81 23.35
CA THR A 210 21.02 9.47 24.20
C THR A 210 20.76 9.18 25.68
N SER A 211 21.56 9.72 26.59
CA SER A 211 21.40 9.51 28.04
C SER A 211 19.96 9.74 28.51
N GLY A 212 19.36 8.73 29.14
CA GLY A 212 17.99 8.79 29.66
C GLY A 212 16.87 8.64 28.62
N SER A 213 17.22 8.49 27.33
CA SER A 213 16.24 8.28 26.27
C SER A 213 15.56 6.92 26.39
N TYR A 214 14.26 6.87 26.14
CA TYR A 214 13.50 5.64 26.00
C TYR A 214 12.36 5.79 24.99
N VAL A 215 11.82 4.65 24.55
CA VAL A 215 10.57 4.54 23.80
C VAL A 215 9.80 3.35 24.36
N THR A 216 8.56 3.57 24.76
CA THR A 216 7.64 2.57 25.28
C THR A 216 6.51 2.33 24.27
N TYR A 217 6.26 1.07 23.96
CA TYR A 217 5.16 0.60 23.13
C TYR A 217 4.13 -0.13 23.98
N ARG A 218 2.85 -0.02 23.62
CA ARG A 218 1.70 -0.68 24.23
C ARG A 218 0.99 -1.53 23.17
N PHE A 219 1.15 -2.83 23.28
CA PHE A 219 0.51 -3.81 22.40
C PHE A 219 -0.68 -4.47 23.08
N GLY A 220 -1.67 -4.83 22.26
CA GLY A 220 -2.86 -5.56 22.72
C GLY A 220 -4.01 -5.40 21.75
N LEU A 221 -4.86 -6.42 21.70
CA LEU A 221 -6.09 -6.43 20.91
C LEU A 221 -7.27 -6.66 21.87
N PRO A 222 -8.27 -5.74 21.93
CA PRO A 222 -9.41 -5.88 22.85
C PRO A 222 -10.08 -7.26 22.75
N GLY A 223 -10.39 -7.87 23.89
CA GLY A 223 -11.02 -9.20 23.94
C GLY A 223 -10.07 -10.39 23.73
N HIS A 224 -8.79 -10.15 23.45
CA HIS A 224 -7.77 -11.19 23.26
C HIS A 224 -6.57 -10.96 24.17
N SER A 225 -6.07 -12.05 24.76
CA SER A 225 -4.82 -12.05 25.53
C SER A 225 -3.69 -12.57 24.66
N LEU A 226 -2.51 -11.95 24.76
CA LEU A 226 -1.27 -12.48 24.22
C LEU A 226 -0.82 -13.66 25.10
N LEU A 227 -0.53 -14.81 24.47
CA LEU A 227 -0.24 -16.08 25.14
C LEU A 227 1.24 -16.48 25.10
N SER A 228 1.93 -16.08 24.04
CA SER A 228 3.36 -16.34 23.79
C SER A 228 3.81 -15.43 22.67
N GLY A 229 5.10 -15.14 22.57
CA GLY A 229 5.62 -14.38 21.45
C GLY A 229 7.07 -14.01 21.63
N ASP A 230 7.57 -13.28 20.65
CA ASP A 230 8.95 -12.83 20.56
C ASP A 230 8.97 -11.35 20.22
N VAL A 231 9.97 -10.66 20.77
CA VAL A 231 10.24 -9.25 20.51
C VAL A 231 11.65 -9.14 19.97
N ALA A 232 11.82 -8.41 18.86
CA ALA A 232 13.12 -8.16 18.27
C ALA A 232 13.32 -6.67 17.97
N PHE A 233 14.52 -6.16 18.16
CA PHE A 233 14.91 -4.82 17.73
C PHE A 233 16.22 -4.86 16.96
N ARG A 234 16.50 -3.81 16.18
CA ARG A 234 17.75 -3.70 15.41
C ARG A 234 18.47 -2.39 15.67
N ILE A 235 19.72 -2.49 16.12
CA ILE A 235 20.66 -1.36 16.15
C ILE A 235 21.26 -1.21 14.76
N ASN A 236 20.93 -0.11 14.06
CA ASN A 236 21.44 0.17 12.72
C ASN A 236 22.72 1.03 12.75
N HIS A 237 22.96 1.75 13.84
CA HIS A 237 24.17 2.52 14.08
C HIS A 237 24.50 2.51 15.57
N HIS A 238 25.78 2.36 15.91
CA HIS A 238 26.24 2.31 17.30
C HIS A 238 27.59 3.03 17.44
N MET A 239 27.71 3.87 18.46
CA MET A 239 28.94 4.55 18.85
C MET A 239 29.32 4.24 20.30
N SER A 240 28.34 4.20 21.22
CA SER A 240 28.56 3.98 22.65
C SER A 240 27.30 3.56 23.40
N GLY A 241 27.47 2.99 24.60
CA GLY A 241 26.38 2.54 25.48
C GLY A 241 25.69 1.27 25.00
N LYS A 242 24.54 0.94 25.59
CA LYS A 242 23.76 -0.25 25.23
C LYS A 242 22.27 0.05 25.21
N CYS A 243 21.55 -0.64 24.33
CA CYS A 243 20.09 -0.66 24.34
C CYS A 243 19.62 -1.77 25.29
N ALA A 244 18.74 -1.44 26.24
CA ALA A 244 18.05 -2.40 27.07
C ALA A 244 16.60 -2.54 26.65
N LEU A 245 16.14 -3.79 26.50
CA LEU A 245 14.75 -4.15 26.22
C LEU A 245 14.09 -4.66 27.51
N ASP A 246 13.08 -3.95 27.97
CA ASP A 246 12.26 -4.35 29.13
C ASP A 246 10.80 -4.58 28.70
N VAL A 247 10.07 -5.42 29.45
CA VAL A 247 8.63 -5.62 29.27
C VAL A 247 7.83 -5.48 30.56
N SER A 248 6.57 -5.12 30.43
CA SER A 248 5.66 -4.92 31.57
C SER A 248 4.21 -5.19 31.19
N ARG A 249 3.36 -5.53 32.17
CA ARG A 249 1.89 -5.59 31.98
C ARG A 249 1.18 -4.31 32.42
N ASP A 250 1.83 -3.47 33.21
CA ASP A 250 1.20 -2.36 33.94
C ASP A 250 2.02 -1.06 33.97
N GLN A 251 3.18 -1.05 33.31
CA GLN A 251 4.21 0.01 33.34
C GLN A 251 4.84 0.30 34.71
N ARG A 252 4.45 -0.43 35.76
CA ARG A 252 4.98 -0.26 37.12
C ARG A 252 6.08 -1.28 37.40
N GLN A 253 5.81 -2.55 37.10
CA GLN A 253 6.78 -3.62 37.25
C GLN A 253 7.39 -3.96 35.88
N TRP A 254 8.69 -3.71 35.75
CA TRP A 254 9.45 -3.96 34.53
C TRP A 254 10.33 -5.21 34.67
N HIS A 255 10.29 -6.06 33.65
CA HIS A 255 11.10 -7.27 33.53
C HIS A 255 12.13 -7.06 32.41
N PRO A 256 13.44 -7.05 32.71
CA PRO A 256 14.48 -7.00 31.69
C PRO A 256 14.42 -8.27 30.82
N LEU A 257 14.51 -8.12 29.49
CA LEU A 257 14.55 -9.24 28.55
C LEU A 257 15.94 -9.49 28.01
N THR A 258 16.57 -8.46 27.45
CA THR A 258 17.88 -8.56 26.80
C THR A 258 18.51 -7.18 26.65
N THR A 259 19.78 -7.15 26.29
CA THR A 259 20.55 -5.94 25.99
C THR A 259 21.41 -6.14 24.75
N ALA A 260 21.70 -5.07 24.03
CA ALA A 260 22.63 -5.10 22.90
C ALA A 260 23.49 -3.82 22.86
N ASP A 261 24.75 -3.97 22.50
CA ASP A 261 25.78 -2.91 22.48
C ASP A 261 26.59 -2.91 21.16
N GLU A 262 26.09 -3.55 20.12
CA GLU A 262 26.67 -3.54 18.78
C GLU A 262 25.57 -3.49 17.70
N THR A 263 25.95 -3.21 16.45
CA THR A 263 25.00 -3.20 15.33
C THR A 263 24.52 -4.62 15.02
N GLY A 264 23.24 -4.75 14.70
CA GLY A 264 22.64 -6.06 14.45
C GLY A 264 21.23 -6.17 15.00
N GLU A 265 20.62 -7.34 14.78
CA GLU A 265 19.32 -7.69 15.29
C GLU A 265 19.47 -8.47 16.61
N THR A 266 18.64 -8.13 17.59
CA THR A 266 18.56 -8.82 18.87
C THR A 266 17.11 -9.23 19.11
N GLU A 267 16.90 -10.50 19.40
CA GLU A 267 15.58 -11.10 19.63
C GLU A 267 15.52 -11.76 21.00
N ALA A 268 14.37 -11.64 21.66
CA ALA A 268 14.09 -12.28 22.94
C ALA A 268 12.65 -12.80 22.99
N ARG A 269 12.51 -13.98 23.59
CA ARG A 269 11.20 -14.59 23.85
C ARG A 269 10.53 -13.92 25.05
N LEU A 270 9.21 -13.71 24.95
CA LEU A 270 8.41 -13.18 26.05
C LEU A 270 8.37 -14.19 27.23
N PRO A 271 8.66 -13.74 28.46
CA PRO A 271 8.75 -14.60 29.64
C PRO A 271 7.35 -14.99 30.14
N ALA A 272 7.23 -16.15 30.78
CA ALA A 272 5.94 -16.66 31.23
C ALA A 272 5.30 -15.79 32.33
N GLU A 273 6.11 -15.04 33.09
CA GLU A 273 5.71 -14.19 34.20
C GLU A 273 4.86 -12.97 33.75
N VAL A 274 5.05 -12.52 32.50
CA VAL A 274 4.28 -11.42 31.92
C VAL A 274 3.14 -11.91 31.03
N LEU A 275 2.90 -13.22 30.96
CA LEU A 275 1.86 -13.84 30.12
C LEU A 275 0.89 -14.68 30.98
N PRO A 276 -0.38 -14.86 30.54
CA PRO A 276 -1.01 -14.16 29.43
C PRO A 276 -1.23 -12.67 29.73
N ALA A 277 -1.26 -11.84 28.68
CA ALA A 277 -1.37 -10.38 28.81
C ALA A 277 -2.46 -9.81 27.89
N ASN A 278 -3.46 -9.11 28.44
CA ASN A 278 -4.41 -8.33 27.62
C ASN A 278 -3.75 -7.08 27.01
N VAL A 279 -2.73 -6.57 27.71
CA VAL A 279 -1.90 -5.44 27.30
C VAL A 279 -0.46 -5.79 27.67
N LEU A 280 0.46 -5.60 26.73
CA LEU A 280 1.89 -5.78 26.93
C LEU A 280 2.61 -4.47 26.60
N PHE A 281 3.39 -3.97 27.54
CA PHE A 281 4.29 -2.86 27.33
C PHE A 281 5.69 -3.38 26.99
N VAL A 282 6.32 -2.77 26.00
CA VAL A 282 7.69 -3.07 25.58
C VAL A 282 8.46 -1.76 25.57
N ARG A 283 9.57 -1.67 26.30
CA ARG A 283 10.38 -0.46 26.38
C ARG A 283 11.80 -0.72 25.91
N LEU A 284 12.23 0.08 24.95
CA LEU A 284 13.63 0.25 24.59
C LEU A 284 14.16 1.46 25.37
N ARG A 285 15.29 1.32 26.06
CA ARG A 285 15.93 2.44 26.78
C ARG A 285 17.43 2.44 26.61
N ALA A 286 18.00 3.63 26.66
CA ALA A 286 19.44 3.81 26.71
C ALA A 286 19.97 3.42 28.10
N ASP A 287 21.10 2.69 28.13
CA ASP A 287 21.80 2.28 29.33
C ASP A 287 23.32 2.42 29.12
N GLY A 288 24.08 2.62 30.20
CA GLY A 288 25.52 2.92 30.18
C GLY A 288 25.88 4.41 30.17
N GLU A 289 27.19 4.70 30.14
CA GLU A 289 27.71 6.07 30.12
C GLU A 289 27.63 6.67 28.70
N GLN A 290 27.02 7.85 28.58
CA GLN A 290 26.87 8.60 27.32
C GLN A 290 26.46 7.73 26.11
N PRO A 291 25.33 7.00 26.19
CA PRO A 291 24.87 6.17 25.10
C PRO A 291 24.63 6.99 23.84
N ASN A 292 25.03 6.45 22.69
CA ASN A 292 24.79 7.02 21.37
C ASN A 292 24.65 5.87 20.37
N PHE A 293 23.40 5.57 20.04
CA PHE A 293 23.05 4.54 19.08
C PHE A 293 21.68 4.84 18.45
N GLN A 294 21.42 4.18 17.33
CA GLN A 294 20.18 4.32 16.59
C GLN A 294 19.47 2.97 16.51
N ILE A 295 18.15 2.99 16.69
CA ILE A 295 17.29 1.81 16.49
C ILE A 295 16.45 2.05 15.25
N GLY A 296 16.56 1.16 14.26
CA GLY A 296 15.85 1.26 12.97
C GLY A 296 14.73 0.24 12.79
N GLN A 297 14.53 -0.67 13.74
CA GLN A 297 13.46 -1.67 13.68
C GLN A 297 13.02 -2.14 15.07
N LEU A 298 11.73 -2.41 15.22
CA LEU A 298 11.11 -3.15 16.31
C LEU A 298 10.07 -4.10 15.73
N ARG A 299 10.06 -5.35 16.19
CA ARG A 299 9.08 -6.38 15.85
C ARG A 299 8.50 -7.00 17.10
N LEU A 300 7.20 -7.25 17.08
CA LEU A 300 6.50 -8.13 18.00
C LEU A 300 5.69 -9.13 17.18
N SER A 301 5.78 -10.41 17.53
CA SER A 301 4.85 -11.44 17.07
C SER A 301 4.34 -12.20 18.28
N ALA A 302 3.03 -12.21 18.51
CA ALA A 302 2.45 -12.85 19.68
C ALA A 302 1.16 -13.61 19.35
N LYS A 303 1.09 -14.88 19.78
CA LYS A 303 -0.10 -15.72 19.65
C LYS A 303 -1.21 -15.19 20.54
N MET A 304 -2.43 -15.12 20.02
CA MET A 304 -3.60 -14.62 20.76
C MET A 304 -4.48 -15.75 21.33
N SER A 305 -5.28 -15.44 22.35
CA SER A 305 -6.30 -16.32 22.91
C SER A 305 -7.60 -16.32 22.11
N GLY A 306 -8.39 -17.39 22.27
CA GLY A 306 -9.70 -17.55 21.62
C GLY A 306 -9.62 -17.83 20.12
N PRO A 307 -10.77 -17.86 19.40
CA PRO A 307 -10.77 -17.81 17.95
C PRO A 307 -10.23 -16.42 17.57
N ALA A 308 -9.03 -16.39 17.00
CA ALA A 308 -8.47 -15.14 16.53
C ALA A 308 -9.38 -14.55 15.44
N PRO A 309 -9.49 -13.22 15.35
CA PRO A 309 -10.19 -12.62 14.23
C PRO A 309 -9.45 -12.94 12.93
N GLY A 310 -10.13 -12.74 11.80
CA GLY A 310 -9.53 -12.96 10.48
C GLY A 310 -8.28 -12.11 10.25
N ASP A 311 -7.48 -12.47 9.26
CA ASP A 311 -6.27 -11.72 8.92
C ASP A 311 -6.61 -10.25 8.62
N MET A 312 -5.92 -9.32 9.28
CA MET A 312 -6.16 -7.88 9.17
C MET A 312 -4.85 -7.11 9.26
N ALA A 313 -4.82 -5.92 8.68
CA ALA A 313 -3.74 -4.96 8.85
C ALA A 313 -4.32 -3.59 9.05
N GLY A 314 -3.77 -2.90 10.03
CA GLY A 314 -4.08 -1.51 10.28
C GLY A 314 -3.42 -0.58 9.28
N GLY A 315 -3.80 0.67 9.43
CA GLY A 315 -3.30 1.80 8.67
C GLY A 315 -3.48 3.06 9.50
N THR A 316 -2.65 4.05 9.23
CA THR A 316 -2.74 5.37 9.84
C THR A 316 -2.59 6.41 8.74
N CYS A 317 -3.53 7.35 8.66
CA CYS A 317 -3.29 8.65 8.03
C CYS A 317 -3.40 9.75 9.09
N PHE A 318 -3.21 11.01 8.68
CA PHE A 318 -3.18 12.14 9.62
C PHE A 318 -4.10 13.24 9.13
N ALA A 319 -5.11 13.57 9.93
CA ALA A 319 -6.01 14.68 9.69
C ALA A 319 -5.36 15.98 10.16
N ASP A 320 -5.30 16.98 9.29
CA ASP A 320 -4.81 18.32 9.66
C ASP A 320 -5.90 19.05 10.45
N VAL A 321 -5.52 19.68 11.55
CA VAL A 321 -6.43 20.51 12.36
C VAL A 321 -6.32 21.95 11.87
N GLU A 322 -7.32 22.41 11.11
CA GLU A 322 -7.34 23.75 10.49
C GLU A 322 -7.85 24.84 11.46
N ASP A 323 -8.76 24.48 12.37
CA ASP A 323 -9.26 25.35 13.44
C ASP A 323 -9.54 24.51 14.69
N ALA A 324 -9.11 25.00 15.85
CA ALA A 324 -9.22 24.35 17.15
C ALA A 324 -9.86 25.31 18.17
N GLY A 325 -11.13 25.60 17.98
CA GLY A 325 -11.99 26.24 18.98
C GLY A 325 -12.10 25.39 20.25
N ARG A 326 -12.09 26.05 21.42
CA ARG A 326 -11.94 25.41 22.74
C ARG A 326 -13.19 24.70 23.30
N ARG A 327 -14.23 24.45 22.49
CA ARG A 327 -15.56 24.07 23.02
C ARG A 327 -15.97 22.60 22.87
N LEU A 328 -15.36 21.85 21.95
CA LEU A 328 -15.60 20.42 21.73
C LEU A 328 -14.26 19.69 21.73
N LEU A 329 -14.24 18.49 22.34
CA LEU A 329 -13.06 17.62 22.33
C LEU A 329 -13.29 16.51 21.30
N VAL A 330 -12.45 16.43 20.27
CA VAL A 330 -12.40 15.25 19.41
C VAL A 330 -11.60 14.18 20.16
N GLU A 331 -12.27 13.10 20.58
CA GLU A 331 -11.66 12.01 21.36
C GLU A 331 -10.98 10.98 20.46
N ASP A 332 -11.55 10.70 19.29
CA ASP A 332 -11.06 9.69 18.35
C ASP A 332 -11.54 9.98 16.92
N ILE A 333 -10.72 9.61 15.94
CA ILE A 333 -11.08 9.58 14.53
C ILE A 333 -10.54 8.30 13.89
N ALA A 334 -11.42 7.56 13.21
CA ALA A 334 -11.08 6.30 12.56
C ALA A 334 -11.78 6.17 11.21
N VAL A 335 -11.25 5.31 10.35
CA VAL A 335 -11.88 4.95 9.07
C VAL A 335 -12.23 3.47 9.08
N GLU A 336 -13.51 3.16 8.90
CA GLU A 336 -13.98 1.82 8.56
C GLU A 336 -13.90 1.67 7.03
N PRO A 337 -12.92 0.95 6.47
CA PRO A 337 -12.85 0.75 5.03
C PRO A 337 -14.08 -0.03 4.57
N LYS A 338 -14.57 0.26 3.36
CA LYS A 338 -15.66 -0.48 2.72
C LYS A 338 -15.07 -1.38 1.62
N PRO A 339 -14.85 -2.68 1.91
CA PRO A 339 -14.24 -3.58 0.93
C PRO A 339 -15.01 -3.59 -0.39
N GLY A 340 -14.27 -3.55 -1.50
CA GLY A 340 -14.80 -3.63 -2.86
C GLY A 340 -15.34 -2.31 -3.45
N ALA A 341 -15.31 -1.18 -2.73
CA ALA A 341 -15.91 0.08 -3.20
C ALA A 341 -14.95 1.29 -3.23
N GLY A 342 -13.68 1.13 -2.85
CA GLY A 342 -12.69 2.22 -2.88
C GLY A 342 -12.91 3.35 -1.88
N GLY A 343 -13.92 3.24 -1.00
CA GLY A 343 -14.23 4.22 0.04
C GLY A 343 -14.26 3.60 1.44
N GLY A 344 -14.93 4.28 2.35
CA GLY A 344 -15.07 3.87 3.75
C GLY A 344 -16.03 4.80 4.50
N THR A 345 -16.13 4.62 5.80
CA THR A 345 -16.88 5.51 6.68
C THR A 345 -15.92 6.08 7.71
N ILE A 346 -15.81 7.40 7.78
CA ILE A 346 -15.13 8.07 8.89
C ILE A 346 -16.05 7.98 10.12
N LEU A 347 -15.48 7.55 11.24
CA LEU A 347 -16.06 7.62 12.57
C LEU A 347 -15.35 8.75 13.33
N LEU A 348 -16.10 9.78 13.69
CA LEU A 348 -15.59 10.90 14.48
C LEU A 348 -16.25 10.88 15.85
N THR A 349 -15.48 10.59 16.90
CA THR A 349 -15.97 10.59 18.28
C THR A 349 -15.69 11.94 18.91
N VAL A 350 -16.76 12.64 19.28
CA VAL A 350 -16.73 13.99 19.84
C VAL A 350 -17.32 13.96 21.23
N LYS A 351 -16.68 14.64 22.19
CA LYS A 351 -17.17 14.84 23.54
C LYS A 351 -17.56 16.28 23.78
N ASN A 352 -18.64 16.46 24.54
CA ASN A 352 -19.02 17.75 25.11
C ASN A 352 -18.36 17.88 26.51
N PRO A 353 -17.23 18.61 26.64
CA PRO A 353 -16.60 18.84 27.95
C PRO A 353 -17.33 19.90 28.78
N GLY A 354 -18.31 20.61 28.20
CA GLY A 354 -19.02 21.69 28.86
C GLY A 354 -19.90 21.21 30.02
N SER A 355 -20.23 22.12 30.93
CA SER A 355 -21.10 21.85 32.08
C SER A 355 -22.59 21.82 31.75
N GLN A 356 -22.97 22.07 30.49
CA GLN A 356 -24.35 22.10 30.01
C GLN A 356 -24.51 21.20 28.78
N ALA A 357 -25.76 20.83 28.49
CA ALA A 357 -26.08 20.15 27.24
C ALA A 357 -25.87 21.12 26.07
N ALA A 358 -25.43 20.58 24.93
CA ALA A 358 -25.12 21.37 23.74
C ALA A 358 -25.54 20.59 22.48
N THR A 359 -25.75 21.31 21.38
CA THR A 359 -26.11 20.74 20.09
C THR A 359 -24.89 20.79 19.17
N ALA A 360 -24.39 19.62 18.77
CA ALA A 360 -23.27 19.49 17.86
C ALA A 360 -23.76 19.08 16.47
N THR A 361 -23.31 19.80 15.44
CA THR A 361 -23.55 19.49 14.03
C THR A 361 -22.23 19.24 13.34
N LEU A 362 -22.12 18.12 12.62
CA LEU A 362 -21.01 17.83 11.72
C LEU A 362 -21.40 18.17 10.29
N GLU A 363 -20.62 19.05 9.67
CA GLU A 363 -20.76 19.53 8.29
C GLU A 363 -19.58 19.01 7.44
N PRO A 364 -19.73 17.89 6.72
CA PRO A 364 -18.72 17.41 5.79
C PRO A 364 -18.73 18.19 4.47
N SER A 365 -17.57 18.41 3.86
CA SER A 365 -17.41 19.04 2.54
C SER A 365 -16.17 18.53 1.80
N GLY A 366 -16.12 18.64 0.48
CA GLY A 366 -14.99 18.16 -0.34
C GLY A 366 -15.23 16.81 -1.04
N ALA A 367 -14.33 16.43 -1.95
CA ALA A 367 -14.31 15.17 -2.72
C ALA A 367 -15.64 14.67 -3.33
N GLY A 368 -16.53 15.55 -3.82
CA GLY A 368 -17.82 15.12 -4.37
C GLY A 368 -18.84 14.63 -3.32
N ALA A 369 -18.59 14.89 -2.04
CA ALA A 369 -19.52 14.60 -0.96
C ALA A 369 -20.78 15.47 -1.07
N SER A 370 -21.93 14.84 -1.26
CA SER A 370 -23.25 15.40 -0.90
C SER A 370 -23.68 14.88 0.48
N ALA A 371 -22.74 14.76 1.41
CA ALA A 371 -23.06 14.25 2.74
C ALA A 371 -23.83 15.33 3.51
N GLU A 372 -25.09 15.04 3.83
CA GLU A 372 -25.96 15.92 4.60
C GLU A 372 -25.37 16.18 6.00
N PRO A 373 -25.45 17.42 6.52
CA PRO A 373 -25.06 17.72 7.89
C PRO A 373 -25.77 16.80 8.88
N THR A 374 -25.03 16.27 9.87
CA THR A 374 -25.58 15.41 10.91
C THR A 374 -25.55 16.12 12.25
N THR A 375 -26.69 16.20 12.93
CA THR A 375 -26.82 16.89 14.22
C THR A 375 -27.11 15.91 15.36
N ALA A 376 -26.50 16.14 16.52
CA ALA A 376 -26.76 15.41 17.75
C ALA A 376 -26.87 16.35 18.96
N HIS A 377 -27.81 16.04 19.85
CA HIS A 377 -27.92 16.71 21.16
C HIS A 377 -27.10 15.93 22.19
N MET A 378 -26.12 16.59 22.80
CA MET A 378 -25.14 15.97 23.69
C MET A 378 -25.30 16.52 25.10
N ALA A 379 -25.55 15.64 26.08
CA ALA A 379 -25.50 16.02 27.49
C ALA A 379 -24.07 16.43 27.91
N SER A 380 -23.96 17.14 29.03
CA SER A 380 -22.66 17.47 29.64
C SER A 380 -21.85 16.19 29.89
N GLY A 381 -20.59 16.19 29.46
CA GLY A 381 -19.66 15.06 29.59
C GLY A 381 -19.93 13.88 28.64
N ALA A 382 -20.99 13.91 27.83
CA ALA A 382 -21.33 12.83 26.91
C ALA A 382 -20.46 12.84 25.64
N SER A 383 -20.23 11.67 25.08
CA SER A 383 -19.58 11.48 23.78
C SER A 383 -20.59 11.03 22.72
N GLN A 384 -20.41 11.50 21.49
CA GLN A 384 -21.21 11.19 20.32
C GLN A 384 -20.28 10.72 19.20
N VAL A 385 -20.67 9.64 18.50
CA VAL A 385 -20.00 9.21 17.27
C VAL A 385 -20.77 9.73 16.07
N PHE A 386 -20.14 10.57 15.27
CA PHE A 386 -20.63 10.96 13.95
C PHE A 386 -20.07 10.02 12.89
N ARG A 387 -20.88 9.70 11.88
CA ARG A 387 -20.50 8.84 10.76
C ARG A 387 -20.56 9.64 9.47
N VAL A 388 -19.48 9.62 8.69
CA VAL A 388 -19.41 10.28 7.38
C VAL A 388 -18.95 9.27 6.36
N ASP A 389 -19.81 8.93 5.41
CA ASP A 389 -19.41 8.07 4.30
C ASP A 389 -18.49 8.84 3.35
N LEU A 390 -17.33 8.25 3.08
CA LEU A 390 -16.42 8.74 2.06
C LEU A 390 -17.05 8.46 0.69
N PRO A 391 -17.17 9.48 -0.17
CA PRO A 391 -17.69 9.28 -1.52
C PRO A 391 -16.77 8.33 -2.32
N GLY A 392 -17.30 7.76 -3.40
CA GLY A 392 -16.47 7.15 -4.44
C GLY A 392 -15.64 8.25 -5.08
N ALA A 393 -14.49 8.55 -4.49
CA ALA A 393 -13.65 9.67 -4.88
C ALA A 393 -12.76 9.28 -6.07
N LYS A 394 -12.09 10.29 -6.64
CA LYS A 394 -11.14 10.07 -7.73
C LYS A 394 -10.02 9.16 -7.24
N VAL A 395 -9.49 8.30 -8.10
CA VAL A 395 -8.32 7.50 -7.75
C VAL A 395 -7.14 8.40 -7.35
N GLY A 396 -6.37 7.93 -6.36
CA GLY A 396 -5.24 8.65 -5.79
C GLY A 396 -5.61 9.38 -4.49
N GLU A 397 -4.87 10.44 -4.20
CA GLU A 397 -5.05 11.25 -3.00
C GLU A 397 -6.30 12.14 -3.10
N ASN A 398 -7.11 12.11 -2.04
CA ASN A 398 -8.27 12.95 -1.85
C ASN A 398 -8.28 13.52 -0.43
N ASP A 399 -9.11 14.53 -0.21
CA ASP A 399 -9.42 15.01 1.13
C ASP A 399 -10.91 15.28 1.31
N ILE A 400 -11.36 15.10 2.56
CA ILE A 400 -12.66 15.53 3.03
C ILE A 400 -12.45 16.47 4.22
N ARG A 401 -13.18 17.58 4.23
CA ARG A 401 -13.18 18.52 5.34
C ARG A 401 -14.36 18.26 6.24
N LEU A 402 -14.10 18.16 7.54
CA LEU A 402 -15.09 17.92 8.58
C LEU A 402 -15.14 19.14 9.49
N LYS A 403 -16.25 19.88 9.45
CA LYS A 403 -16.46 21.04 10.30
C LYS A 403 -17.47 20.71 11.40
N LEU A 404 -17.06 20.83 12.64
CA LEU A 404 -17.92 20.69 13.82
C LEU A 404 -18.40 22.05 14.29
N VAL A 405 -19.72 22.18 14.45
CA VAL A 405 -20.42 23.38 14.94
C VAL A 405 -21.12 23.04 16.24
N LEU A 406 -20.83 23.78 17.32
CA LEU A 406 -21.49 23.64 18.61
C LEU A 406 -22.38 24.85 18.87
N ASP A 407 -23.68 24.63 19.07
CA ASP A 407 -24.68 25.68 19.33
C ASP A 407 -24.58 26.86 18.32
N GLY A 408 -24.36 26.52 17.04
CA GLY A 408 -24.23 27.49 15.94
C GLY A 408 -22.85 28.17 15.82
N GLN A 409 -21.87 27.82 16.65
CA GLN A 409 -20.51 28.35 16.56
C GLN A 409 -19.53 27.29 16.05
N PRO A 410 -18.75 27.56 14.98
CA PRO A 410 -17.67 26.69 14.54
C PRO A 410 -16.71 26.39 15.68
N THR A 411 -16.33 25.13 15.83
CA THR A 411 -15.48 24.69 16.94
C THR A 411 -14.25 23.96 16.45
N VAL A 412 -14.37 22.99 15.55
CA VAL A 412 -13.21 22.28 15.01
C VAL A 412 -13.36 22.11 13.51
N ALA A 413 -12.29 22.33 12.76
CA ALA A 413 -12.21 21.98 11.34
C ALA A 413 -11.06 21.00 11.13
N LEU A 414 -11.36 19.84 10.54
CA LEU A 414 -10.39 18.82 10.21
C LEU A 414 -10.33 18.64 8.70
N ARG A 415 -9.13 18.57 8.13
CA ARG A 415 -8.91 18.07 6.77
C ARG A 415 -8.39 16.65 6.86
N VAL A 416 -9.20 15.68 6.43
CA VAL A 416 -8.88 14.26 6.52
C VAL A 416 -8.44 13.76 5.14
N PRO A 417 -7.15 13.46 4.93
CA PRO A 417 -6.69 12.85 3.70
C PRO A 417 -7.09 11.37 3.64
N PHE A 418 -7.42 10.90 2.44
CA PHE A 418 -7.63 9.48 2.17
C PHE A 418 -7.21 9.14 0.74
N HIS A 419 -6.68 7.93 0.58
CA HIS A 419 -6.23 7.41 -0.71
C HIS A 419 -7.27 6.44 -1.28
N VAL A 420 -7.61 6.59 -2.55
CA VAL A 420 -8.41 5.61 -3.31
C VAL A 420 -7.48 4.82 -4.22
N PRO A 421 -7.20 3.53 -3.94
CA PRO A 421 -6.34 2.70 -4.76
C PRO A 421 -6.79 2.56 -6.22
N GLU A 422 -5.83 2.46 -7.14
CA GLU A 422 -6.05 2.19 -8.57
C GLU A 422 -6.99 1.01 -8.82
N TYR A 423 -6.89 -0.02 -8.00
CA TYR A 423 -7.74 -1.21 -8.07
C TYR A 423 -9.25 -0.90 -7.99
N TYR A 424 -9.65 0.18 -7.32
CA TYR A 424 -11.06 0.56 -7.15
C TYR A 424 -11.53 1.62 -8.16
N ARG A 425 -10.75 1.90 -9.21
CA ARG A 425 -11.08 2.88 -10.24
C ARG A 425 -12.43 2.62 -10.92
N THR A 426 -13.20 3.68 -11.13
CA THR A 426 -14.57 3.63 -11.70
C THR A 426 -14.72 4.38 -13.03
N ASP A 427 -13.70 5.10 -13.49
CA ASP A 427 -13.74 6.01 -14.65
C ASP A 427 -13.60 5.32 -16.03
N TYR A 428 -13.93 4.02 -16.13
CA TYR A 428 -13.81 3.23 -17.35
C TYR A 428 -15.02 2.31 -17.60
N GLY A 429 -15.14 1.85 -18.85
CA GLY A 429 -16.19 0.93 -19.27
C GLY A 429 -17.55 1.60 -19.45
N GLU A 430 -18.48 0.87 -20.06
CA GLU A 430 -19.78 1.38 -20.47
C GLU A 430 -20.84 0.29 -20.32
N ARG A 431 -22.05 0.67 -19.87
CA ARG A 431 -23.20 -0.23 -19.80
C ARG A 431 -23.66 -0.63 -21.20
N ILE A 432 -24.10 -1.88 -21.38
CA ILE A 432 -24.64 -2.34 -22.67
C ILE A 432 -26.10 -1.92 -22.79
N GLU A 433 -26.39 -1.02 -23.73
CA GLU A 433 -27.71 -0.40 -23.90
C GLU A 433 -28.83 -1.42 -24.16
N SER A 434 -28.52 -2.52 -24.84
CA SER A 434 -29.51 -3.56 -25.18
C SER A 434 -29.91 -4.45 -24.00
N VAL A 435 -29.31 -4.30 -22.82
CA VAL A 435 -29.57 -5.14 -21.65
C VAL A 435 -30.17 -4.31 -20.52
N GLU A 436 -31.49 -4.43 -20.36
CA GLU A 436 -32.26 -3.77 -19.31
C GLU A 436 -32.66 -4.75 -18.19
N GLY A 437 -32.98 -4.22 -17.00
CA GLY A 437 -33.54 -4.97 -15.87
C GLY A 437 -32.60 -5.16 -14.67
N ASP A 438 -32.91 -6.16 -13.84
CA ASP A 438 -32.26 -6.41 -12.55
C ASP A 438 -30.88 -7.09 -12.65
N VAL A 439 -30.43 -7.42 -13.87
CA VAL A 439 -29.09 -7.94 -14.15
C VAL A 439 -28.36 -7.03 -15.15
N PRO A 440 -27.87 -5.87 -14.68
CA PRO A 440 -27.02 -5.02 -15.49
C PRO A 440 -25.84 -5.76 -16.11
N VAL A 441 -25.56 -5.45 -17.38
CA VAL A 441 -24.38 -5.91 -18.11
C VAL A 441 -23.64 -4.71 -18.66
N TRP A 442 -22.31 -4.71 -18.52
CA TRP A 442 -21.44 -3.64 -18.99
C TRP A 442 -20.16 -4.24 -19.59
N TRP A 443 -19.36 -3.42 -20.26
CA TRP A 443 -18.13 -3.88 -20.88
C TRP A 443 -16.97 -2.94 -20.59
N CYS A 444 -15.75 -3.45 -20.70
CA CYS A 444 -14.54 -2.64 -20.71
C CYS A 444 -13.40 -3.31 -21.50
N PRO A 445 -12.35 -2.55 -21.86
CA PRO A 445 -11.12 -3.12 -22.37
C PRO A 445 -10.54 -4.21 -21.44
N ALA A 446 -9.86 -5.18 -22.03
CA ALA A 446 -9.25 -6.31 -21.32
C ALA A 446 -8.14 -5.90 -20.33
N THR A 447 -7.51 -4.74 -20.52
CA THR A 447 -6.40 -4.28 -19.67
C THR A 447 -6.82 -3.81 -18.28
N TRP A 448 -8.13 -3.65 -18.02
CA TRP A 448 -8.63 -3.20 -16.73
C TRP A 448 -8.90 -4.35 -15.76
N LYS A 449 -8.60 -4.13 -14.49
CA LYS A 449 -8.96 -5.04 -13.39
C LYS A 449 -10.31 -4.60 -12.80
N VAL A 450 -11.30 -5.49 -12.84
CA VAL A 450 -12.66 -5.20 -12.36
C VAL A 450 -12.85 -5.72 -10.93
N ALA A 451 -12.88 -4.82 -9.94
CA ALA A 451 -13.15 -5.21 -8.55
C ALA A 451 -14.57 -5.80 -8.38
N PRO A 452 -14.77 -6.82 -7.51
CA PRO A 452 -16.07 -7.48 -7.37
C PRO A 452 -17.21 -6.51 -7.07
N ARG A 453 -17.06 -5.57 -6.14
CA ARG A 453 -18.16 -4.67 -5.75
C ARG A 453 -18.11 -3.29 -6.40
N ARG A 454 -17.30 -3.16 -7.46
CA ARG A 454 -17.25 -1.94 -8.27
C ARG A 454 -18.66 -1.56 -8.73
N VAL A 455 -18.98 -0.27 -8.64
CA VAL A 455 -20.24 0.29 -9.12
C VAL A 455 -20.31 0.21 -10.66
N LEU A 456 -21.53 0.35 -11.20
CA LEU A 456 -21.73 0.37 -12.65
C LEU A 456 -21.12 1.65 -13.26
N PRO A 457 -20.61 1.58 -14.50
CA PRO A 457 -20.26 2.78 -15.24
C PRO A 457 -21.49 3.65 -15.53
N ASP A 458 -21.30 4.97 -15.54
CA ASP A 458 -22.38 5.92 -15.89
C ASP A 458 -22.68 5.91 -17.40
N ALA A 459 -21.63 5.83 -18.21
CA ALA A 459 -21.70 5.78 -19.67
C ALA A 459 -22.37 4.49 -20.17
N ALA A 460 -22.93 4.55 -21.38
CA ALA A 460 -23.57 3.43 -22.05
C ALA A 460 -23.11 3.37 -23.52
N ALA A 461 -23.06 2.15 -24.05
CA ALA A 461 -22.65 1.86 -25.41
C ALA A 461 -23.54 0.76 -26.02
N PRO A 462 -23.74 0.79 -27.35
CA PRO A 462 -24.57 -0.20 -28.04
C PRO A 462 -23.89 -1.58 -28.17
N ALA A 463 -22.56 -1.66 -27.97
CA ALA A 463 -21.79 -2.88 -28.14
C ALA A 463 -20.47 -2.82 -27.36
N ALA A 464 -19.88 -3.98 -27.07
CA ALA A 464 -18.50 -4.09 -26.66
C ALA A 464 -17.58 -3.94 -27.89
N VAL A 465 -16.66 -2.96 -27.86
CA VAL A 465 -15.87 -2.57 -29.03
C VAL A 465 -14.38 -2.81 -28.80
N PHE A 466 -13.72 -3.44 -29.78
CA PHE A 466 -12.29 -3.70 -29.74
C PHE A 466 -11.73 -3.87 -31.16
N ALA A 467 -10.40 -3.90 -31.28
CA ALA A 467 -9.72 -4.00 -32.57
C ALA A 467 -8.52 -4.93 -32.48
N ALA A 468 -8.26 -5.67 -33.55
CA ALA A 468 -7.14 -6.60 -33.68
C ALA A 468 -6.53 -6.54 -35.07
N ALA A 469 -5.24 -6.88 -35.15
CA ALA A 469 -4.61 -7.21 -36.43
C ALA A 469 -5.03 -8.62 -36.89
N ARG A 470 -4.78 -8.95 -38.15
CA ARG A 470 -4.86 -10.35 -38.58
C ARG A 470 -3.77 -11.16 -37.91
N HIS A 471 -4.06 -12.44 -37.66
CA HIS A 471 -3.20 -13.36 -36.92
C HIS A 471 -3.04 -13.01 -35.44
N ASP A 472 -3.89 -12.16 -34.86
CA ASP A 472 -3.74 -11.70 -33.48
C ASP A 472 -4.75 -12.32 -32.51
N TYR A 473 -4.43 -12.26 -31.22
CA TYR A 473 -5.34 -12.56 -30.13
C TYR A 473 -5.72 -11.26 -29.42
N GLN A 474 -7.00 -10.91 -29.43
CA GLN A 474 -7.49 -9.72 -28.73
C GLN A 474 -8.68 -10.08 -27.87
N ALA A 475 -8.73 -9.46 -26.69
CA ALA A 475 -9.80 -9.66 -25.74
C ALA A 475 -10.58 -8.39 -25.42
N VAL A 476 -11.80 -8.62 -24.94
CA VAL A 476 -12.68 -7.63 -24.29
C VAL A 476 -13.35 -8.28 -23.08
N GLN A 477 -13.72 -7.49 -22.08
CA GLN A 477 -14.47 -7.99 -20.92
C GLN A 477 -15.95 -7.65 -21.05
N VAL A 478 -16.81 -8.65 -20.89
CA VAL A 478 -18.25 -8.50 -20.69
C VAL A 478 -18.53 -8.83 -19.23
N VAL A 479 -19.13 -7.90 -18.49
CA VAL A 479 -19.27 -7.98 -17.04
C VAL A 479 -20.73 -8.05 -16.66
N VAL A 480 -21.10 -9.11 -15.94
CA VAL A 480 -22.46 -9.33 -15.40
C VAL A 480 -22.48 -8.89 -13.94
N ARG A 481 -23.43 -8.04 -13.54
CA ARG A 481 -23.55 -7.55 -12.16
C ARG A 481 -24.99 -7.62 -11.67
N PRO A 482 -25.47 -8.77 -11.17
CA PRO A 482 -26.88 -8.93 -10.84
C PRO A 482 -27.25 -8.21 -9.52
N ASN A 483 -28.44 -7.62 -9.43
CA ASN A 483 -28.93 -6.98 -8.20
C ASN A 483 -29.43 -8.00 -7.16
N ARG A 484 -29.60 -9.26 -7.57
CA ARG A 484 -29.99 -10.42 -6.75
C ARG A 484 -29.04 -11.59 -7.06
N PRO A 485 -28.94 -12.64 -6.23
CA PRO A 485 -28.13 -13.79 -6.58
C PRO A 485 -28.59 -14.40 -7.90
N LEU A 486 -27.65 -14.67 -8.80
CA LEU A 486 -27.89 -15.21 -10.14
C LEU A 486 -27.31 -16.62 -10.22
N ALA A 487 -28.17 -17.63 -10.39
CA ALA A 487 -27.77 -19.03 -10.40
C ALA A 487 -27.55 -19.54 -11.84
N GLY A 488 -26.46 -20.29 -12.05
CA GLY A 488 -26.20 -21.01 -13.29
C GLY A 488 -25.92 -20.14 -14.53
N LEU A 489 -25.15 -19.06 -14.37
CA LEU A 489 -24.70 -18.23 -15.49
C LEU A 489 -23.82 -19.03 -16.47
N THR A 490 -24.22 -18.99 -17.73
CA THR A 490 -23.52 -19.54 -18.89
C THR A 490 -23.39 -18.46 -19.97
N ALA A 491 -22.42 -18.63 -20.86
CA ALA A 491 -22.20 -17.70 -21.97
C ALA A 491 -21.77 -18.44 -23.24
N LYS A 492 -22.19 -17.94 -24.40
CA LYS A 492 -21.81 -18.48 -25.71
C LYS A 492 -21.63 -17.36 -26.73
N ALA A 493 -20.54 -17.40 -27.48
CA ALA A 493 -20.28 -16.45 -28.56
C ALA A 493 -20.91 -16.94 -29.88
N SER A 494 -21.36 -16.00 -30.72
CA SER A 494 -21.76 -16.25 -32.10
C SER A 494 -20.56 -16.19 -33.05
N THR A 495 -20.72 -16.72 -34.27
CA THR A 495 -19.86 -16.35 -35.40
C THR A 495 -19.90 -14.82 -35.58
N LEU A 496 -18.74 -14.19 -35.79
CA LEU A 496 -18.67 -12.78 -36.16
C LEU A 496 -18.80 -12.65 -37.67
N ARG A 497 -19.63 -11.72 -38.14
CA ARG A 497 -19.90 -11.47 -39.57
C ARG A 497 -19.31 -10.14 -39.98
N GLY A 498 -18.51 -10.16 -41.04
CA GLY A 498 -17.76 -9.01 -41.55
C GLY A 498 -18.09 -8.65 -43.00
N PRO A 499 -17.23 -7.84 -43.64
CA PRO A 499 -17.47 -7.33 -44.99
C PRO A 499 -17.60 -8.43 -46.04
N GLY A 500 -18.47 -8.23 -47.03
CA GLY A 500 -18.62 -9.17 -48.15
C GLY A 500 -19.10 -10.56 -47.75
N GLY A 501 -19.65 -10.75 -46.55
CA GLY A 501 -20.07 -12.04 -46.03
C GLY A 501 -18.95 -12.85 -45.37
N ALA A 502 -17.77 -12.27 -45.16
CA ALA A 502 -16.67 -12.89 -44.43
C ALA A 502 -17.09 -13.25 -42.99
N THR A 503 -16.50 -14.30 -42.44
CA THR A 503 -16.80 -14.76 -41.07
C THR A 503 -15.53 -15.02 -40.26
N ILE A 504 -15.65 -14.84 -38.95
CA ILE A 504 -14.75 -15.41 -37.95
C ILE A 504 -15.62 -16.35 -37.12
N ASP A 505 -15.36 -17.65 -37.22
CA ASP A 505 -16.21 -18.67 -36.61
C ASP A 505 -16.13 -18.67 -35.09
N ALA A 506 -17.22 -19.10 -34.44
CA ALA A 506 -17.33 -19.10 -32.98
C ALA A 506 -16.24 -19.94 -32.28
N GLU A 507 -15.64 -20.92 -32.98
CA GLU A 507 -14.51 -21.72 -32.48
C GLU A 507 -13.24 -20.89 -32.24
N HIS A 508 -13.11 -19.73 -32.89
CA HIS A 508 -12.03 -18.79 -32.65
C HIS A 508 -12.30 -17.86 -31.46
N ILE A 509 -13.41 -18.06 -30.74
CA ILE A 509 -13.83 -17.21 -29.63
C ILE A 509 -13.92 -18.06 -28.36
N LYS A 510 -13.03 -17.79 -27.42
CA LYS A 510 -13.04 -18.40 -26.09
C LYS A 510 -13.71 -17.46 -25.09
N ILE A 511 -14.60 -17.99 -24.25
CA ILE A 511 -15.13 -17.27 -23.10
C ILE A 511 -14.49 -17.84 -21.85
N LEU A 512 -13.67 -17.01 -21.21
CA LEU A 512 -12.97 -17.37 -19.97
C LEU A 512 -13.64 -16.65 -18.80
N ARG A 513 -13.78 -17.35 -17.68
CA ARG A 513 -14.21 -16.75 -16.42
C ARG A 513 -13.05 -15.97 -15.84
N VAL A 514 -13.24 -14.70 -15.51
CA VAL A 514 -12.27 -13.99 -14.67
C VAL A 514 -12.47 -14.45 -13.22
N TYR A 515 -11.50 -15.20 -12.71
CA TYR A 515 -11.51 -15.76 -11.37
C TYR A 515 -10.85 -14.83 -10.36
N TYR A 516 -11.49 -14.72 -9.20
CA TYR A 516 -11.11 -13.80 -8.13
C TYR A 516 -10.29 -14.50 -7.04
N HIS A 517 -9.00 -14.16 -6.93
CA HIS A 517 -8.10 -14.67 -5.88
C HIS A 517 -8.12 -13.78 -4.64
N PRO A 518 -8.32 -14.34 -3.42
CA PRO A 518 -8.23 -13.55 -2.21
C PRO A 518 -6.77 -13.17 -1.91
N VAL A 519 -6.45 -11.87 -1.98
CA VAL A 519 -5.14 -11.33 -1.58
C VAL A 519 -5.22 -10.89 -0.12
N ARG A 520 -4.42 -11.54 0.73
CA ARG A 520 -4.36 -11.28 2.18
C ARG A 520 -3.04 -10.61 2.61
N LEU A 521 -1.98 -10.87 1.87
CA LEU A 521 -0.65 -10.32 2.10
C LEU A 521 -0.34 -9.30 0.99
N LEU A 522 0.04 -8.10 1.40
CA LEU A 522 0.42 -7.02 0.49
C LEU A 522 1.92 -7.09 0.23
N THR A 523 2.32 -6.96 -1.02
CA THR A 523 3.73 -7.00 -1.45
C THR A 523 4.30 -5.61 -1.72
N ASP A 524 3.45 -4.62 -1.95
CA ASP A 524 3.80 -3.24 -2.26
C ASP A 524 2.65 -2.26 -1.89
N GLU A 525 2.87 -0.97 -2.12
CA GLU A 525 1.94 0.12 -1.82
C GLU A 525 0.74 0.22 -2.79
N THR A 526 0.82 -0.41 -3.96
CA THR A 526 -0.28 -0.42 -4.95
C THR A 526 -1.28 -1.54 -4.71
N SER A 527 -0.90 -2.51 -3.86
CA SER A 527 -1.69 -3.68 -3.53
C SER A 527 -2.82 -3.36 -2.55
N VAL A 528 -3.97 -4.02 -2.72
CA VAL A 528 -5.11 -3.96 -1.79
C VAL A 528 -5.47 -5.35 -1.27
N ARG A 529 -5.92 -5.42 -0.02
CA ARG A 529 -6.44 -6.66 0.57
C ARG A 529 -7.88 -6.86 0.13
N ASP A 530 -8.05 -7.43 -1.05
CA ASP A 530 -9.35 -7.77 -1.61
C ASP A 530 -9.21 -8.97 -2.56
N ARG A 531 -10.27 -9.30 -3.30
CA ARG A 531 -10.29 -10.40 -4.25
C ARG A 531 -9.87 -9.91 -5.64
N TRP A 532 -8.68 -10.28 -6.09
CA TRP A 532 -8.10 -9.81 -7.35
C TRP A 532 -8.56 -10.64 -8.56
N PRO A 533 -9.07 -10.01 -9.64
CA PRO A 533 -9.43 -10.69 -10.89
C PRO A 533 -8.17 -11.04 -11.67
N ASP A 534 -7.75 -12.32 -11.64
CA ASP A 534 -6.44 -12.67 -12.20
C ASP A 534 -6.44 -13.93 -13.07
N ALA A 535 -6.85 -15.08 -12.53
CA ALA A 535 -6.88 -16.30 -13.32
C ALA A 535 -8.03 -16.27 -14.34
N LEU A 536 -7.79 -16.88 -15.51
CA LEU A 536 -8.73 -16.95 -16.63
C LEU A 536 -9.09 -18.40 -17.00
N PRO A 537 -9.65 -19.21 -16.07
CA PRO A 537 -10.12 -20.55 -16.43
C PRO A 537 -11.25 -20.48 -17.48
N PRO A 538 -11.36 -21.49 -18.36
CA PRO A 538 -12.51 -21.62 -19.25
C PRO A 538 -13.84 -21.61 -18.49
N LEU A 539 -14.89 -21.03 -19.09
CA LEU A 539 -16.27 -21.12 -18.57
C LEU A 539 -16.97 -22.36 -19.15
N ASP A 540 -16.49 -23.54 -18.77
CA ASP A 540 -17.04 -24.82 -19.27
C ASP A 540 -18.30 -25.27 -18.49
N GLU A 541 -18.44 -24.81 -17.25
CA GLU A 541 -19.57 -25.11 -16.37
C GLU A 541 -20.33 -23.83 -15.96
N PRO A 542 -21.65 -23.92 -15.71
CA PRO A 542 -22.41 -22.79 -15.18
C PRO A 542 -21.85 -22.30 -13.84
N ILE A 543 -21.86 -20.97 -13.63
CA ILE A 543 -21.38 -20.35 -12.39
C ILE A 543 -22.45 -19.50 -11.72
N ASP A 544 -22.44 -19.46 -10.39
CA ASP A 544 -23.30 -18.56 -9.64
C ASP A 544 -22.62 -17.20 -9.42
N VAL A 545 -23.39 -16.13 -9.48
CA VAL A 545 -22.93 -14.75 -9.25
C VAL A 545 -23.72 -14.14 -8.10
N ALA A 546 -23.00 -13.65 -7.08
CA ALA A 546 -23.62 -13.02 -5.91
C ALA A 546 -24.26 -11.68 -6.27
N ALA A 547 -25.31 -11.31 -5.51
CA ALA A 547 -25.94 -10.01 -5.63
C ALA A 547 -24.94 -8.87 -5.40
N GLY A 548 -24.94 -7.88 -6.29
CA GLY A 548 -24.08 -6.70 -6.21
C GLY A 548 -22.61 -6.92 -6.57
N GLU A 549 -22.22 -8.14 -6.96
CA GLU A 549 -20.87 -8.46 -7.42
C GLU A 549 -20.79 -8.51 -8.95
N ASN A 550 -19.69 -8.00 -9.49
CA ASN A 550 -19.30 -8.15 -10.89
C ASN A 550 -18.74 -9.55 -11.11
N GLN A 551 -19.15 -10.19 -12.18
CA GLN A 551 -18.49 -11.36 -12.76
C GLN A 551 -18.06 -11.01 -14.19
N PRO A 552 -16.78 -10.65 -14.39
CA PRO A 552 -16.24 -10.43 -15.72
C PRO A 552 -16.09 -11.76 -16.45
N LEU A 553 -16.46 -11.74 -17.72
CA LEU A 553 -16.23 -12.78 -18.71
C LEU A 553 -15.26 -12.22 -19.73
N TRP A 554 -14.10 -12.86 -19.84
CA TRP A 554 -13.04 -12.47 -20.76
C TRP A 554 -13.30 -13.15 -22.11
N VAL A 555 -13.72 -12.35 -23.09
CA VAL A 555 -14.03 -12.81 -24.45
C VAL A 555 -12.77 -12.66 -25.28
N LEU A 556 -12.07 -13.77 -25.50
CA LEU A 556 -10.81 -13.82 -26.25
C LEU A 556 -11.08 -14.26 -27.69
N VAL A 557 -10.76 -13.41 -28.65
CA VAL A 557 -10.93 -13.68 -30.08
C VAL A 557 -9.57 -13.86 -30.74
N TYR A 558 -9.37 -14.99 -31.40
CA TYR A 558 -8.32 -15.16 -32.39
C TYR A 558 -8.81 -14.65 -33.75
N VAL A 559 -8.06 -13.77 -34.39
CA VAL A 559 -8.34 -13.30 -35.75
C VAL A 559 -7.50 -14.10 -36.73
N PRO A 560 -8.09 -14.91 -37.62
CA PRO A 560 -7.34 -15.67 -38.62
C PRO A 560 -6.40 -14.80 -39.46
N LYS A 561 -5.28 -15.38 -39.87
CA LYS A 561 -4.21 -14.71 -40.65
C LYS A 561 -4.73 -14.11 -41.96
N ASP A 562 -5.72 -14.76 -42.55
CA ASP A 562 -6.36 -14.46 -43.83
C ASP A 562 -7.74 -13.80 -43.69
N ALA A 563 -8.15 -13.40 -42.48
CA ALA A 563 -9.40 -12.69 -42.26
C ALA A 563 -9.49 -11.43 -43.15
N VAL A 564 -10.69 -11.14 -43.68
CA VAL A 564 -10.91 -9.93 -44.49
C VAL A 564 -10.85 -8.70 -43.57
N PRO A 565 -10.05 -7.65 -43.86
CA PRO A 565 -10.04 -6.44 -43.05
C PRO A 565 -11.39 -5.72 -43.02
N GLY A 566 -11.74 -5.12 -41.89
CA GLY A 566 -12.97 -4.33 -41.72
C GLY A 566 -13.71 -4.59 -40.41
N ASP A 567 -14.95 -4.11 -40.32
CA ASP A 567 -15.79 -4.28 -39.14
C ASP A 567 -16.53 -5.62 -39.17
N TYR A 568 -16.40 -6.37 -38.08
CA TYR A 568 -17.15 -7.58 -37.80
C TYR A 568 -18.13 -7.33 -36.65
N THR A 569 -19.30 -7.95 -36.74
CA THR A 569 -20.36 -7.90 -35.72
C THR A 569 -20.80 -9.29 -35.32
N GLY A 570 -21.12 -9.47 -34.04
CA GLY A 570 -21.65 -10.70 -33.48
C GLY A 570 -22.17 -10.45 -32.08
N GLU A 571 -22.35 -11.49 -31.28
CA GLU A 571 -22.88 -11.36 -29.93
C GLU A 571 -22.37 -12.43 -28.97
N VAL A 572 -22.44 -12.12 -27.68
CA VAL A 572 -22.36 -13.11 -26.59
C VAL A 572 -23.75 -13.28 -26.00
N SER A 573 -24.31 -14.48 -26.14
CA SER A 573 -25.54 -14.88 -25.47
C SER A 573 -25.23 -15.25 -24.02
N LEU A 574 -25.90 -14.60 -23.07
CA LEU A 574 -25.85 -14.90 -21.64
C LEU A 574 -27.15 -15.59 -21.21
N ALA A 575 -27.05 -16.64 -20.41
CA ALA A 575 -28.21 -17.33 -19.86
C ALA A 575 -27.96 -17.80 -18.42
N ALA A 576 -28.96 -17.61 -17.57
CA ALA A 576 -28.99 -18.10 -16.19
C ALA A 576 -30.45 -18.38 -15.80
N GLU A 577 -30.69 -18.84 -14.58
CA GLU A 577 -32.06 -19.01 -14.09
C GLU A 577 -32.81 -17.66 -14.08
N GLY A 578 -33.91 -17.55 -14.83
CA GLY A 578 -34.72 -16.34 -14.91
C GLY A 578 -34.08 -15.16 -15.66
N PHE A 579 -32.93 -15.35 -16.31
CA PHE A 579 -32.20 -14.29 -17.01
C PHE A 579 -31.69 -14.78 -18.38
N ARG A 580 -31.89 -13.94 -19.40
CA ARG A 580 -31.29 -14.09 -20.73
C ARG A 580 -30.95 -12.70 -21.26
N ALA A 581 -29.78 -12.57 -21.86
CA ALA A 581 -29.36 -11.34 -22.52
C ALA A 581 -28.50 -11.66 -23.75
N SER A 582 -28.47 -10.74 -24.71
CA SER A 582 -27.51 -10.78 -25.81
C SER A 582 -26.67 -9.51 -25.77
N VAL A 583 -25.35 -9.69 -25.76
CA VAL A 583 -24.36 -8.60 -25.69
C VAL A 583 -23.72 -8.44 -27.06
N PRO A 584 -23.99 -7.35 -27.79
CA PRO A 584 -23.38 -7.12 -29.11
C PRO A 584 -21.87 -6.92 -29.01
N LEU A 585 -21.14 -7.53 -29.94
CA LEU A 585 -19.70 -7.36 -30.13
C LEU A 585 -19.44 -6.62 -31.45
N LYS A 586 -18.49 -5.68 -31.43
CA LYS A 586 -17.96 -5.04 -32.63
C LYS A 586 -16.43 -5.12 -32.65
N LEU A 587 -15.90 -5.88 -33.60
CA LEU A 587 -14.47 -6.07 -33.80
C LEU A 587 -14.02 -5.37 -35.09
N ARG A 588 -13.05 -4.46 -34.99
CA ARG A 588 -12.32 -3.94 -36.17
C ARG A 588 -11.10 -4.81 -36.44
N VAL A 589 -11.05 -5.42 -37.62
CA VAL A 589 -9.85 -6.10 -38.14
C VAL A 589 -9.04 -5.12 -38.99
N TRP A 590 -7.79 -4.85 -38.61
CA TRP A 590 -6.89 -3.98 -39.35
C TRP A 590 -6.34 -4.65 -40.62
N ASP A 591 -5.99 -3.84 -41.62
CA ASP A 591 -5.38 -4.32 -42.87
C ASP A 591 -3.86 -4.52 -42.74
N PHE A 592 -3.44 -5.23 -41.70
CA PHE A 592 -2.09 -5.75 -41.56
C PHE A 592 -2.12 -7.06 -40.79
N THR A 593 -1.10 -7.88 -40.99
CA THR A 593 -1.01 -9.22 -40.41
C THR A 593 0.22 -9.29 -39.53
N LEU A 594 0.05 -9.77 -38.30
CA LEU A 594 1.18 -10.04 -37.43
C LEU A 594 1.95 -11.27 -37.93
N PRO A 595 3.30 -11.22 -37.93
CA PRO A 595 4.11 -12.34 -38.40
C PRO A 595 3.96 -13.56 -37.48
N GLU A 596 4.20 -14.75 -38.04
CA GLU A 596 4.33 -16.00 -37.27
C GLU A 596 5.54 -15.96 -36.34
N ARG A 597 6.67 -15.49 -36.87
CA ARG A 597 7.86 -15.27 -36.06
C ARG A 597 7.72 -13.98 -35.26
N ASN A 598 7.86 -14.07 -33.94
CA ASN A 598 7.95 -12.87 -33.12
C ASN A 598 9.28 -12.13 -33.39
N HIS A 599 9.22 -10.83 -33.60
CA HIS A 599 10.39 -9.95 -33.73
C HIS A 599 10.63 -9.09 -32.48
N LEU A 600 9.68 -9.07 -31.54
CA LEU A 600 9.86 -8.49 -30.23
C LEU A 600 10.56 -9.50 -29.33
N ALA A 601 11.79 -9.20 -28.92
CA ALA A 601 12.51 -10.02 -27.95
C ALA A 601 11.80 -9.98 -26.59
N THR A 602 11.25 -11.12 -26.17
CA THR A 602 10.64 -11.32 -24.85
C THR A 602 11.33 -12.47 -24.17
N ALA A 603 11.48 -12.44 -22.85
CA ALA A 603 12.02 -13.57 -22.10
C ALA A 603 11.43 -13.58 -20.69
N TYR A 604 10.61 -14.57 -20.37
CA TYR A 604 9.86 -14.65 -19.11
C TYR A 604 10.30 -15.82 -18.23
N GLY A 605 10.32 -15.59 -16.92
CA GLY A 605 10.59 -16.65 -15.95
C GLY A 605 9.46 -17.66 -15.90
N PHE A 606 9.82 -18.94 -16.00
CA PHE A 606 8.92 -20.06 -15.80
C PHE A 606 9.64 -21.13 -14.97
N ARG A 607 8.91 -21.76 -14.03
CA ARG A 607 9.42 -22.78 -13.12
C ARG A 607 8.68 -24.10 -13.39
N PRO A 608 9.17 -24.94 -14.33
CA PRO A 608 8.53 -26.20 -14.70
C PRO A 608 8.35 -27.14 -13.51
N ASP A 609 9.30 -27.12 -12.56
CA ASP A 609 9.25 -27.92 -11.33
C ASP A 609 7.98 -27.66 -10.50
N LEU A 610 7.61 -26.38 -10.32
CA LEU A 610 6.39 -26.01 -9.62
C LEU A 610 5.13 -26.42 -10.39
N ALA A 611 5.16 -26.32 -11.72
CA ALA A 611 4.06 -26.78 -12.55
C ALA A 611 3.87 -28.30 -12.45
N PHE A 612 4.96 -29.07 -12.47
CA PHE A 612 4.90 -30.53 -12.32
C PHE A 612 4.42 -30.94 -10.93
N GLU A 613 4.86 -30.25 -9.88
CA GLU A 613 4.38 -30.46 -8.52
C GLU A 613 2.86 -30.19 -8.43
N TYR A 614 2.41 -29.05 -8.94
CA TYR A 614 1.01 -28.65 -8.94
C TYR A 614 0.11 -29.68 -9.64
N HIS A 615 0.51 -30.12 -10.83
CA HIS A 615 -0.23 -31.12 -11.62
C HIS A 615 0.03 -32.57 -11.16
N GLN A 616 0.81 -32.77 -10.09
CA GLN A 616 1.19 -34.08 -9.54
C GLN A 616 1.81 -35.03 -10.58
N VAL A 617 2.57 -34.48 -11.53
CA VAL A 617 3.18 -35.19 -12.65
C VAL A 617 4.26 -36.15 -12.16
N ARG A 618 4.15 -37.44 -12.52
CA ARG A 618 5.06 -38.49 -12.01
C ARG A 618 6.02 -39.06 -13.05
N THR A 619 5.62 -39.10 -14.32
CA THR A 619 6.42 -39.71 -15.39
C THR A 619 7.12 -38.65 -16.24
N GLU A 620 8.23 -39.02 -16.88
CA GLU A 620 8.92 -38.12 -17.82
C GLU A 620 8.02 -37.77 -19.02
N ALA A 621 7.26 -38.74 -19.54
CA ALA A 621 6.34 -38.52 -20.65
C ALA A 621 5.28 -37.45 -20.29
N ASP A 622 4.74 -37.51 -19.08
CA ASP A 622 3.77 -36.52 -18.60
C ASP A 622 4.44 -35.15 -18.38
N ARG A 623 5.69 -35.10 -17.90
CA ARG A 623 6.44 -33.84 -17.77
C ARG A 623 6.59 -33.15 -19.12
N ARG A 624 7.00 -33.90 -20.15
CA ARG A 624 7.15 -33.38 -21.51
C ARG A 624 5.82 -32.89 -22.07
N ARG A 625 4.73 -33.64 -21.84
CA ARG A 625 3.37 -33.24 -22.25
C ARG A 625 2.92 -31.95 -21.57
N VAL A 626 3.03 -31.86 -20.25
CA VAL A 626 2.61 -30.67 -19.49
C VAL A 626 3.45 -29.46 -19.88
N LEU A 627 4.78 -29.62 -19.99
CA LEU A 627 5.67 -28.57 -20.46
C LEU A 627 5.27 -28.05 -21.85
N ASP A 628 4.95 -28.95 -22.77
CA ASP A 628 4.53 -28.60 -24.11
C ASP A 628 3.23 -27.79 -24.14
N MET A 629 2.28 -28.09 -23.25
CA MET A 629 1.05 -27.31 -23.11
C MET A 629 1.33 -25.89 -22.63
N TYR A 630 2.27 -25.70 -21.70
CA TYR A 630 2.69 -24.36 -21.28
C TYR A 630 3.42 -23.63 -22.42
N PHE A 631 4.31 -24.30 -23.15
CA PHE A 631 5.02 -23.70 -24.27
C PHE A 631 4.12 -23.35 -25.44
N GLN A 632 3.12 -24.18 -25.74
CA GLN A 632 2.09 -23.86 -26.72
C GLN A 632 1.33 -22.58 -26.32
N ASN A 633 0.97 -22.43 -25.04
CA ASN A 633 0.33 -21.20 -24.57
C ASN A 633 1.25 -19.98 -24.71
N PHE A 634 2.53 -20.11 -24.35
CA PHE A 634 3.54 -19.07 -24.56
C PHE A 634 3.65 -18.68 -26.03
N ALA A 635 3.73 -19.66 -26.94
CA ALA A 635 3.81 -19.44 -28.38
C ALA A 635 2.57 -18.73 -28.94
N GLU A 636 1.36 -19.17 -28.54
CA GLU A 636 0.08 -18.54 -28.91
C GLU A 636 0.01 -17.06 -28.51
N HIS A 637 0.67 -16.69 -27.41
CA HIS A 637 0.73 -15.31 -26.90
C HIS A 637 2.05 -14.60 -27.21
N ARG A 638 2.89 -15.18 -28.09
CA ARG A 638 4.18 -14.65 -28.55
C ARG A 638 5.20 -14.36 -27.43
N ILE A 639 5.16 -15.15 -26.37
CA ILE A 639 6.08 -15.05 -25.23
C ILE A 639 7.17 -16.11 -25.38
N SER A 640 8.45 -15.74 -25.25
CA SER A 640 9.53 -16.75 -25.08
C SER A 640 9.85 -16.95 -23.59
N PRO A 641 10.06 -18.19 -23.13
CA PRO A 641 10.54 -18.47 -21.78
C PRO A 641 12.05 -18.19 -21.65
N TYR A 642 12.55 -17.95 -20.43
CA TYR A 642 14.00 -17.91 -20.19
C TYR A 642 14.68 -19.22 -20.57
N ASP A 643 14.02 -20.34 -20.35
CA ASP A 643 14.55 -21.67 -20.65
C ASP A 643 13.56 -22.43 -21.54
N PRO A 644 13.84 -22.57 -22.84
CA PRO A 644 12.99 -23.29 -23.79
C PRO A 644 13.25 -24.81 -23.79
N VAL A 645 14.26 -25.31 -23.06
CA VAL A 645 14.64 -26.73 -23.04
C VAL A 645 14.94 -27.25 -21.63
N PRO A 646 14.10 -26.98 -20.61
CA PRO A 646 14.41 -27.23 -19.19
C PRO A 646 14.50 -28.71 -18.78
N LEU A 647 14.32 -29.64 -19.73
CA LEU A 647 14.44 -31.09 -19.53
C LEU A 647 15.61 -31.70 -20.30
N ASP A 648 16.30 -30.93 -21.14
CA ASP A 648 17.28 -31.39 -22.12
C ASP A 648 18.51 -30.46 -22.15
N ASP A 649 19.16 -30.28 -21.00
CA ASP A 649 20.35 -29.43 -20.83
C ASP A 649 21.57 -29.91 -21.65
N ILE A 650 22.49 -28.99 -21.93
CA ILE A 650 23.84 -29.34 -22.42
C ILE A 650 24.55 -30.16 -21.33
N ARG A 651 24.87 -31.42 -21.64
CA ARG A 651 25.59 -32.28 -20.70
C ARG A 651 27.06 -31.89 -20.70
N VAL A 652 27.60 -31.62 -19.52
CA VAL A 652 28.99 -31.21 -19.33
C VAL A 652 29.71 -32.26 -18.50
N GLU A 653 30.80 -32.80 -19.05
CA GLU A 653 31.75 -33.65 -18.33
C GLU A 653 33.07 -32.90 -18.21
N PHE A 654 33.44 -32.52 -16.99
CA PHE A 654 34.73 -31.90 -16.71
C PHE A 654 35.80 -32.97 -16.52
N LEU A 655 36.92 -32.83 -17.24
CA LEU A 655 38.05 -33.74 -17.22
C LEU A 655 39.30 -32.99 -16.70
N PRO A 656 39.40 -32.76 -15.38
CA PRO A 656 40.51 -32.00 -14.80
C PRO A 656 41.86 -32.70 -14.95
N GLU A 657 41.87 -34.04 -15.04
CA GLU A 657 43.07 -34.87 -15.19
C GLU A 657 43.53 -35.02 -16.65
N ALA A 658 42.79 -34.47 -17.62
CA ALA A 658 43.26 -34.41 -19.00
C ALA A 658 44.43 -33.42 -19.11
N ASP A 659 45.32 -33.62 -20.08
CA ASP A 659 46.41 -32.69 -20.37
C ASP A 659 46.28 -32.13 -21.81
N PRO A 660 45.84 -30.87 -21.98
CA PRO A 660 45.41 -29.92 -20.94
C PRO A 660 44.03 -30.28 -20.34
N PRO A 661 43.68 -29.75 -19.14
CA PRO A 661 42.34 -29.91 -18.58
C PRO A 661 41.28 -29.41 -19.55
N GLN A 662 40.20 -30.18 -19.72
CA GLN A 662 39.17 -29.88 -20.73
C GLN A 662 37.76 -30.23 -20.22
N ALA A 663 36.76 -29.67 -20.87
CA ALA A 663 35.36 -30.04 -20.70
C ALA A 663 34.83 -30.67 -21.98
N LYS A 664 34.11 -31.79 -21.86
CA LYS A 664 33.34 -32.37 -22.98
C LYS A 664 31.90 -31.93 -22.87
N LEU A 665 31.36 -31.42 -23.99
CA LEU A 665 30.00 -30.93 -24.10
C LEU A 665 29.22 -31.85 -25.06
N ASP A 666 28.11 -32.41 -24.61
CA ASP A 666 27.17 -33.16 -25.45
C ASP A 666 25.89 -32.35 -25.63
N PHE A 667 25.68 -31.91 -26.88
CA PHE A 667 24.54 -31.10 -27.31
C PHE A 667 23.41 -31.94 -27.89
N THR A 668 23.52 -33.27 -27.97
CA THR A 668 22.59 -34.10 -28.77
C THR A 668 21.13 -33.93 -28.37
N ALA A 669 20.82 -34.00 -27.07
CA ALA A 669 19.45 -33.79 -26.58
C ALA A 669 19.03 -32.31 -26.65
N PHE A 670 19.95 -31.41 -26.32
CA PHE A 670 19.76 -29.97 -26.35
C PHE A 670 19.39 -29.47 -27.75
N ASP A 671 20.16 -29.83 -28.78
CA ASP A 671 19.96 -29.38 -30.16
C ASP A 671 18.61 -29.85 -30.71
N ALA A 672 18.21 -31.10 -30.43
CA ALA A 672 16.91 -31.62 -30.83
C ALA A 672 15.75 -30.89 -30.14
N ALA A 673 15.85 -30.64 -28.84
CA ALA A 673 14.84 -29.92 -28.08
C ALA A 673 14.77 -28.44 -28.49
N MET A 674 15.92 -27.81 -28.74
CA MET A 674 16.02 -26.42 -29.14
C MET A 674 15.51 -26.19 -30.56
N GLN A 675 15.81 -27.10 -31.48
CA GLN A 675 15.23 -27.09 -32.82
C GLN A 675 13.70 -27.14 -32.74
N ARG A 676 13.14 -28.04 -31.93
CA ARG A 676 11.69 -28.10 -31.70
C ARG A 676 11.14 -26.80 -31.12
N ALA A 677 11.81 -26.21 -30.13
CA ALA A 677 11.39 -24.95 -29.53
C ALA A 677 11.35 -23.77 -30.53
N VAL A 678 12.30 -23.72 -31.46
CA VAL A 678 12.34 -22.66 -32.49
C VAL A 678 11.36 -22.94 -33.63
N GLU A 679 11.31 -24.17 -34.13
CA GLU A 679 10.51 -24.52 -35.30
C GLU A 679 9.01 -24.63 -34.97
N THR A 680 8.66 -25.15 -33.80
CA THR A 680 7.27 -25.36 -33.39
C THR A 680 6.71 -24.17 -32.61
N HIS A 681 7.47 -23.69 -31.61
CA HIS A 681 6.99 -22.66 -30.67
C HIS A 681 7.47 -21.25 -31.02
N HIS A 682 8.35 -21.12 -32.03
CA HIS A 682 8.87 -19.83 -32.50
C HIS A 682 9.54 -18.99 -31.42
N PHE A 683 10.12 -19.62 -30.38
CA PHE A 683 10.85 -18.92 -29.34
C PHE A 683 12.14 -18.29 -29.88
N THR A 684 12.33 -17.00 -29.60
CA THR A 684 13.42 -16.21 -30.22
C THR A 684 14.44 -15.67 -29.22
N THR A 685 14.18 -15.79 -27.92
CA THR A 685 15.07 -15.29 -26.87
C THR A 685 15.04 -16.23 -25.67
N TYR A 686 16.22 -16.55 -25.16
CA TYR A 686 16.43 -17.53 -24.10
C TYR A 686 17.74 -17.24 -23.39
N ARG A 687 17.87 -17.74 -22.17
CA ARG A 687 19.09 -17.74 -21.37
C ARG A 687 19.76 -19.10 -21.55
N LEU A 688 21.02 -19.09 -21.97
CA LEU A 688 21.83 -20.30 -22.02
C LEU A 688 22.53 -20.50 -20.67
N PRO A 689 22.18 -21.51 -19.86
CA PRO A 689 22.95 -21.85 -18.68
C PRO A 689 24.31 -22.44 -19.11
N VAL A 690 25.41 -21.93 -18.54
CA VAL A 690 26.75 -22.50 -18.75
C VAL A 690 27.23 -23.08 -17.43
N ASN A 691 27.26 -24.41 -17.35
CA ASN A 691 27.76 -25.12 -16.19
C ASN A 691 29.26 -24.87 -16.02
N GLY A 692 29.73 -24.78 -14.78
CA GLY A 692 31.16 -24.55 -14.47
C GLY A 692 31.58 -23.09 -14.38
N MET A 693 30.80 -22.13 -14.89
CA MET A 693 31.11 -20.72 -14.74
C MET A 693 30.56 -20.16 -13.42
N GLY A 694 31.38 -19.34 -12.76
CA GLY A 694 30.93 -18.53 -11.63
C GLY A 694 29.83 -17.57 -12.07
N GLY A 695 29.03 -17.10 -11.12
CA GLY A 695 27.89 -16.24 -11.42
C GLY A 695 27.59 -15.31 -10.26
N GLY A 696 26.63 -14.41 -10.43
CA GLY A 696 26.25 -13.52 -9.34
C GLY A 696 25.30 -12.41 -9.76
N THR A 697 24.79 -11.72 -8.76
CA THR A 697 24.13 -10.42 -8.91
C THR A 697 25.09 -9.33 -8.41
N TYR A 698 24.67 -8.07 -8.46
CA TYR A 698 25.37 -6.99 -7.75
C TYR A 698 25.53 -7.28 -6.24
N HIS A 699 24.65 -8.09 -5.65
CA HIS A 699 24.61 -8.37 -4.20
C HIS A 699 25.32 -9.64 -3.77
N SER A 700 25.58 -10.60 -4.67
CA SER A 700 26.25 -11.85 -4.32
C SER A 700 26.98 -12.46 -5.51
N ARG A 701 28.19 -12.96 -5.30
CA ARG A 701 28.97 -13.72 -6.30
C ARG A 701 29.15 -15.16 -5.83
N ARG A 702 29.21 -16.08 -6.78
CA ARG A 702 29.56 -17.48 -6.63
C ARG A 702 30.72 -17.75 -7.58
N ASP A 703 31.79 -18.32 -7.04
CA ASP A 703 32.94 -18.66 -7.84
C ASP A 703 32.63 -19.81 -8.81
N PRO A 704 33.35 -19.89 -9.94
CA PRO A 704 33.32 -21.07 -10.80
C PRO A 704 33.54 -22.34 -9.98
N ASN A 705 32.72 -23.37 -10.20
CA ASN A 705 32.87 -24.66 -9.54
C ASN A 705 32.62 -25.80 -10.53
N ILE A 706 33.42 -26.85 -10.43
CA ILE A 706 33.41 -28.05 -11.28
C ILE A 706 32.48 -29.11 -10.70
#